data_AF-A0A8T7H4W8-F1
#
_entry.id   AF-A0A8T7H4W8-F1
#
_cell.length_a   1.000
_cell.length_b   1.000
_cell.length_c   1.000
_cell.angle_alpha   90.00
_cell.angle_beta   90.00
_cell.angle_gamma   90.00
#
_symmetry.space_group_name_H-M   'P 1'
#
loop_
_entity.id
_entity.type
_entity.pdbx_description
1 polymer ?
#
loop_
_entity_poly.entity_id
_entity_poly.type
_entity_poly.pdbx_seq_one_letter_code
_entity_poly.pdbx_strand_id
1 'polypeptide(L)'
;TTGTVNSTNFTLTLAEGVYIWNCLATDNSSQTDFGDNNLTVKVDTTNPYINFIDVTTASGNYSRSYIDANISATDALAGLDTITFYIYNSTELVLNTTSSSSPFFINTTGLTDGIYYINATVNDTVGNLNNTETRTIMLDTTGPYINFTNITTAGNNSQSYIQANINSTDALVGLDTITFYLYNSSGSVLNTSSTSSPFFINTTGLTDGTYYINATANDTLGQSNSTETRTILLDTTTSTINSTYLGPTLVSYGDLVYFNATATDNIELNKCQAIILLPNSSSATVEDICSATLNYTVPQLTGTYNVNFTAIDNANNTNISEGSFFRVSNPINFTISANTTNSSVNVSIKMIDPLTSYIIYQNETNTSITSRLPVASYDFIFRTFNNSVQITMRGVNISEDNNKSISIDKTSTVSDYLKVYAVETDYNFTNSTLLINYSDVLYSNEERLNLFTCTNWTFVNRTCNSGWITITSNSTQNTTNNTFEYLTTSFSGFAISESAVAQSSSGGGGSVGGAGGAAPITTEEGLEISDDATCDDGIQNCQLMFDGLALCEEDVDCGGPCEACPTCYDGILNQNEEGIDCGGECDACPTCYDGLQNGAEEGVDCGGACQACPTCYDGIRNGNELGVDCGGECSSCIEALAPEIIKKLPYFILLIILLTGGYFGVKRVKKKMEKDEIEEQLVNILEKSFITPGREEVRNNREEYIKALELYNRLSKEKQHKYYETLSKFHSEVTYLENEV
;
A
#
# COMPACT_ATOMS: atom_id res chain seq x y z
N THR A 1 -48.78 67.86 93.18
CA THR A 1 -48.99 69.07 92.34
C THR A 1 -48.44 68.77 90.97
N THR A 2 -49.29 68.74 89.95
CA THR A 2 -48.88 68.55 88.55
C THR A 2 -48.19 69.83 88.07
N GLY A 3 -46.88 69.78 87.84
CA GLY A 3 -46.15 70.86 87.18
C GLY A 3 -46.54 70.96 85.70
N THR A 4 -46.52 72.17 85.15
CA THR A 4 -46.59 72.40 83.70
C THR A 4 -45.40 71.70 83.03
N VAL A 5 -45.67 70.77 82.11
CA VAL A 5 -44.62 70.24 81.22
C VAL A 5 -44.08 71.41 80.41
N ASN A 6 -42.80 71.74 80.60
CA ASN A 6 -42.10 72.74 79.81
C ASN A 6 -41.00 72.05 79.02
N SER A 7 -40.90 72.33 77.72
CA SER A 7 -39.83 71.84 76.87
C SER A 7 -38.98 73.00 76.40
N THR A 8 -37.67 72.87 76.54
CA THR A 8 -36.70 73.87 76.06
C THR A 8 -35.63 73.15 75.27
N ASN A 9 -35.40 73.60 74.04
CA ASN A 9 -34.30 73.12 73.22
C ASN A 9 -33.07 73.98 73.51
N PHE A 10 -31.93 73.35 73.74
CA PHE A 10 -30.63 74.00 73.84
C PHE A 10 -29.61 73.21 73.02
N THR A 11 -28.58 73.90 72.54
CA THR A 11 -27.49 73.29 71.77
C THR A 11 -26.21 73.41 72.58
N LEU A 12 -25.51 72.31 72.76
CA LEU A 12 -24.22 72.25 73.44
C LEU A 12 -23.24 71.46 72.57
N THR A 13 -22.06 72.03 72.30
CA THR A 13 -20.97 71.30 71.64
C THR A 13 -20.15 70.59 72.72
N LEU A 14 -20.08 69.27 72.63
CA LEU A 14 -19.37 68.40 73.56
C LEU A 14 -18.09 67.87 72.89
N ALA A 15 -17.03 67.72 73.66
CA ALA A 15 -15.83 67.01 73.23
C ALA A 15 -16.06 65.49 73.36
N GLU A 16 -15.08 64.69 72.95
CA GLU A 16 -15.12 63.24 73.19
C GLU A 16 -15.17 62.93 74.70
N GLY A 17 -16.09 62.06 75.11
CA GLY A 17 -16.24 61.64 76.51
C GLY A 17 -17.63 61.13 76.89
N VAL A 18 -17.73 60.69 78.14
CA VAL A 18 -18.99 60.27 78.78
C VAL A 18 -19.50 61.40 79.66
N TYR A 19 -20.66 61.95 79.31
CA TYR A 19 -21.30 63.02 80.06
C TYR A 19 -22.56 62.51 80.75
N ILE A 20 -22.78 62.98 81.98
CA ILE A 20 -23.98 62.68 82.76
C ILE A 20 -24.76 63.99 82.89
N TRP A 21 -26.06 63.94 82.63
CA TRP A 21 -26.95 65.08 82.71
C TRP A 21 -28.22 64.73 83.49
N ASN A 22 -28.77 65.72 84.20
CA ASN A 22 -30.02 65.61 84.93
C ASN A 22 -30.71 66.99 84.93
N CYS A 23 -32.02 67.01 85.12
CA CYS A 23 -32.83 68.21 85.17
C CYS A 23 -33.07 68.61 86.63
N LEU A 24 -32.76 69.85 86.99
CA LEU A 24 -33.10 70.44 88.29
C LEU A 24 -34.35 71.30 88.14
N ALA A 25 -35.43 70.97 88.86
CA ALA A 25 -36.61 71.82 88.96
C ALA A 25 -36.52 72.70 90.21
N THR A 26 -37.00 73.94 90.13
CA THR A 26 -37.08 74.87 91.28
C THR A 26 -38.49 75.43 91.39
N ASP A 27 -39.11 75.34 92.56
CA ASP A 27 -40.44 75.92 92.79
C ASP A 27 -40.37 77.43 93.13
N ASN A 28 -41.54 78.08 93.20
CA ASN A 28 -41.63 79.52 93.52
C ASN A 28 -41.16 79.87 94.95
N SER A 29 -40.90 78.87 95.80
CA SER A 29 -40.37 79.02 97.16
C SER A 29 -38.87 78.73 97.22
N SER A 30 -38.19 78.64 96.08
CA SER A 30 -36.76 78.30 95.94
C SER A 30 -36.38 76.89 96.44
N GLN A 31 -37.34 75.96 96.53
CA GLN A 31 -37.02 74.54 96.78
C GLN A 31 -36.66 73.87 95.47
N THR A 32 -35.59 73.07 95.49
CA THR A 32 -35.06 72.42 94.29
C THR A 32 -35.10 70.90 94.41
N ASP A 33 -35.43 70.21 93.33
CA ASP A 33 -35.31 68.76 93.24
C ASP A 33 -34.79 68.32 91.86
N PHE A 34 -33.89 67.34 91.85
CA PHE A 34 -33.39 66.75 90.61
C PHE A 34 -34.36 65.67 90.13
N GLY A 35 -34.36 65.38 88.83
CA GLY A 35 -35.03 64.18 88.33
C GLY A 35 -34.50 62.94 89.01
N ASP A 36 -35.39 61.96 89.25
CA ASP A 36 -35.09 60.73 89.99
C ASP A 36 -33.91 59.92 89.39
N ASN A 37 -33.61 60.12 88.11
CA ASN A 37 -32.56 59.40 87.40
C ASN A 37 -31.64 60.35 86.62
N ASN A 38 -30.34 60.15 86.75
CA ASN A 38 -29.35 60.75 85.86
C ASN A 38 -29.41 60.06 84.48
N LEU A 39 -29.25 60.85 83.42
CA LEU A 39 -29.14 60.38 82.04
C LEU A 39 -27.68 60.47 81.58
N THR A 40 -27.27 59.58 80.69
CA THR A 40 -25.89 59.54 80.17
C THR A 40 -25.91 59.80 78.67
N VAL A 41 -24.96 60.59 78.18
CA VAL A 41 -24.65 60.75 76.76
C VAL A 41 -23.17 60.44 76.54
N LYS A 42 -22.88 59.52 75.61
CA LYS A 42 -21.53 59.28 75.14
C LYS A 42 -21.33 60.06 73.85
N VAL A 43 -20.25 60.82 73.77
CA VAL A 43 -19.79 61.46 72.54
C VAL A 43 -18.49 60.78 72.19
N ASP A 44 -18.53 59.95 71.15
CA ASP A 44 -17.36 59.23 70.66
C ASP A 44 -17.21 59.50 69.16
N THR A 45 -16.04 60.01 68.78
CA THR A 45 -15.68 60.36 67.41
C THR A 45 -14.51 59.55 66.88
N THR A 46 -13.98 58.64 67.70
CA THR A 46 -12.82 57.83 67.36
C THR A 46 -13.30 56.51 66.75
N ASN A 47 -12.78 56.17 65.57
CA ASN A 47 -13.13 54.90 64.95
C ASN A 47 -12.53 53.72 65.75
N PRO A 48 -13.27 52.60 65.88
CA PRO A 48 -12.73 51.37 66.45
C PRO A 48 -11.48 50.88 65.69
N TYR A 49 -10.56 50.22 66.40
CA TYR A 49 -9.43 49.53 65.78
C TYR A 49 -9.84 48.13 65.33
N ILE A 50 -9.36 47.69 64.16
CA ILE A 50 -9.59 46.35 63.61
C ILE A 50 -8.38 45.84 62.85
N ASN A 51 -8.06 44.55 62.97
CA ASN A 51 -7.02 43.89 62.20
C ASN A 51 -7.26 42.38 62.04
N PHE A 52 -6.74 41.80 60.97
CA PHE A 52 -6.55 40.36 60.86
C PHE A 52 -5.36 39.91 61.72
N ILE A 53 -5.56 38.90 62.55
CA ILE A 53 -4.52 38.31 63.41
C ILE A 53 -4.16 36.89 62.95
N ASP A 54 -3.14 36.31 63.60
CA ASP A 54 -2.66 34.95 63.31
C ASP A 54 -3.81 33.95 63.21
N VAL A 55 -3.60 32.94 62.34
CA VAL A 55 -4.60 31.99 61.81
C VAL A 55 -5.38 32.50 60.58
N THR A 56 -5.48 33.81 60.36
CA THR A 56 -6.12 34.33 59.12
C THR A 56 -5.30 33.98 57.89
N THR A 57 -5.93 33.35 56.90
CA THR A 57 -5.31 33.04 55.60
C THR A 57 -4.68 34.28 54.98
N ALA A 58 -3.40 34.18 54.60
CA ALA A 58 -2.69 35.25 53.91
C ALA A 58 -3.03 35.25 52.42
N SER A 59 -2.83 36.39 51.75
CA SER A 59 -2.97 36.45 50.29
C SER A 59 -2.00 35.48 49.60
N GLY A 60 -2.47 34.73 48.61
CA GLY A 60 -1.66 33.71 47.92
C GLY A 60 -2.51 32.62 47.27
N ASN A 61 -1.82 31.62 46.70
CA ASN A 61 -2.42 30.47 46.03
C ASN A 61 -2.31 29.23 46.93
N TYR A 62 -3.37 28.44 47.03
CA TYR A 62 -3.43 27.28 47.92
C TYR A 62 -4.17 26.11 47.31
N SER A 63 -3.63 24.90 47.51
CA SER A 63 -4.30 23.66 47.12
C SER A 63 -5.17 23.11 48.24
N ARG A 64 -6.28 23.81 48.50
CA ARG A 64 -7.28 23.48 49.53
C ARG A 64 -8.61 24.16 49.26
N SER A 65 -9.68 23.69 49.90
CA SER A 65 -11.05 24.20 49.74
C SER A 65 -11.58 24.95 50.98
N TYR A 66 -10.71 25.63 51.72
CA TYR A 66 -11.11 26.38 52.92
C TYR A 66 -10.31 27.67 53.15
N ILE A 67 -10.95 28.62 53.84
CA ILE A 67 -10.37 29.90 54.27
C ILE A 67 -10.67 30.10 55.75
N ASP A 68 -9.61 30.22 56.55
CA ASP A 68 -9.69 30.65 57.95
C ASP A 68 -9.51 32.17 58.07
N ALA A 69 -10.26 32.79 58.98
CA ALA A 69 -10.14 34.19 59.38
C ALA A 69 -10.25 34.38 60.90
N ASN A 70 -9.44 35.28 61.45
CA ASN A 70 -9.45 35.63 62.86
C ASN A 70 -9.28 37.15 63.01
N ILE A 71 -10.31 37.82 63.51
CA ILE A 71 -10.38 39.29 63.56
C ILE A 71 -10.26 39.79 65.00
N SER A 72 -9.30 40.67 65.24
CA SER A 72 -9.19 41.42 66.49
C SER A 72 -9.74 42.83 66.30
N ALA A 73 -10.62 43.27 67.19
CA ALA A 73 -11.16 44.62 67.21
C ALA A 73 -11.26 45.15 68.63
N THR A 74 -11.04 46.45 68.80
CA THR A 74 -11.13 47.12 70.10
C THR A 74 -11.64 48.54 69.93
N ASP A 75 -12.50 48.96 70.86
CA ASP A 75 -12.90 50.35 71.02
C ASP A 75 -12.77 50.77 72.48
N ALA A 76 -12.23 51.97 72.72
CA ALA A 76 -11.85 52.41 74.05
C ALA A 76 -12.98 53.11 74.83
N LEU A 77 -14.01 53.65 74.17
CA LEU A 77 -14.98 54.57 74.79
C LEU A 77 -16.45 54.16 74.57
N ALA A 78 -16.86 53.96 73.32
CA ALA A 78 -18.19 53.45 72.98
C ALA A 78 -18.31 51.95 73.27
N GLY A 79 -17.25 51.19 73.03
CA GLY A 79 -17.27 49.73 72.98
C GLY A 79 -17.78 49.21 71.64
N LEU A 80 -17.51 47.94 71.34
CA LEU A 80 -17.89 47.32 70.06
C LEU A 80 -19.40 47.08 69.99
N ASP A 81 -19.98 47.34 68.82
CA ASP A 81 -21.34 46.94 68.46
C ASP A 81 -21.31 45.68 67.60
N THR A 82 -20.73 45.78 66.40
CA THR A 82 -20.76 44.69 65.41
C THR A 82 -19.45 44.63 64.62
N ILE A 83 -18.81 43.46 64.61
CA ILE A 83 -17.76 43.08 63.65
C ILE A 83 -18.43 42.24 62.57
N THR A 84 -18.21 42.59 61.31
CA THR A 84 -18.74 41.88 60.16
C THR A 84 -17.58 41.38 59.29
N PHE A 85 -17.54 40.08 59.00
CA PHE A 85 -16.57 39.48 58.10
C PHE A 85 -17.23 39.10 56.79
N TYR A 86 -16.57 39.42 55.68
CA TYR A 86 -17.05 39.16 54.33
C TYR A 86 -16.06 38.28 53.56
N ILE A 87 -16.61 37.33 52.81
CA ILE A 87 -15.94 36.64 51.72
C ILE A 87 -16.70 36.95 50.44
N TYR A 88 -15.99 37.49 49.45
CA TYR A 88 -16.49 37.68 48.09
C TYR A 88 -15.78 36.72 47.15
N ASN A 89 -16.47 36.25 46.12
CA ASN A 89 -15.83 35.74 44.91
C ASN A 89 -15.85 36.82 43.83
N SER A 90 -15.48 36.50 42.60
CA SER A 90 -15.46 37.47 41.49
C SER A 90 -16.84 38.00 41.07
N THR A 91 -17.93 37.33 41.45
CA THR A 91 -19.29 37.60 40.97
C THR A 91 -20.26 38.04 42.07
N GLU A 92 -20.07 37.60 43.31
CA GLU A 92 -21.03 37.75 44.40
C GLU A 92 -20.38 37.68 45.79
N LEU A 93 -21.19 38.02 46.79
CA LEU A 93 -20.89 37.81 48.19
C LEU A 93 -21.13 36.32 48.54
N VAL A 94 -20.07 35.63 48.95
CA VAL A 94 -20.11 34.20 49.31
C VAL A 94 -20.54 34.00 50.76
N LEU A 95 -20.00 34.82 51.67
CA LEU A 95 -20.29 34.74 53.09
C LEU A 95 -20.30 36.12 53.72
N ASN A 96 -21.28 36.38 54.58
CA ASN A 96 -21.29 37.49 55.52
C ASN A 96 -21.70 36.95 56.90
N THR A 97 -20.86 37.16 57.90
CA THR A 97 -21.13 36.77 59.28
C THR A 97 -20.73 37.87 60.25
N THR A 98 -21.46 37.97 61.36
CA THR A 98 -21.30 39.04 62.34
C THR A 98 -21.00 38.51 63.73
N SER A 99 -20.29 39.30 64.53
CA SER A 99 -20.03 39.05 65.95
C SER A 99 -19.91 40.37 66.70
N SER A 100 -20.40 40.42 67.94
CA SER A 100 -20.14 41.55 68.86
C SER A 100 -18.95 41.30 69.79
N SER A 101 -18.32 40.12 69.70
CA SER A 101 -17.16 39.73 70.51
C SER A 101 -15.87 39.68 69.70
N SER A 102 -14.76 39.99 70.37
CA SER A 102 -13.41 39.91 69.82
C SER A 102 -12.51 39.08 70.75
N PRO A 103 -11.62 38.22 70.21
CA PRO A 103 -11.40 37.93 68.78
C PRO A 103 -12.54 37.13 68.14
N PHE A 104 -12.77 37.35 66.85
CA PHE A 104 -13.81 36.69 66.06
C PHE A 104 -13.17 35.71 65.07
N PHE A 105 -13.33 34.41 65.30
CA PHE A 105 -12.80 33.34 64.45
C PHE A 105 -13.87 32.74 63.53
N ILE A 106 -13.51 32.57 62.26
CA ILE A 106 -14.33 31.99 61.20
C ILE A 106 -13.51 30.95 60.45
N ASN A 107 -14.09 29.77 60.23
CA ASN A 107 -13.57 28.77 59.30
C ASN A 107 -14.63 28.49 58.24
N THR A 108 -14.30 28.75 56.98
CA THR A 108 -15.18 28.51 55.83
C THR A 108 -14.62 27.37 54.99
N THR A 109 -15.26 26.20 55.03
CA THR A 109 -14.87 25.00 54.26
C THR A 109 -15.79 24.74 53.07
N GLY A 110 -15.35 23.91 52.11
CA GLY A 110 -16.17 23.50 50.97
C GLY A 110 -16.29 24.56 49.88
N LEU A 111 -15.32 25.49 49.85
CA LEU A 111 -15.19 26.49 48.80
C LEU A 111 -14.73 25.82 47.51
N THR A 112 -15.35 26.18 46.39
CA THR A 112 -14.92 25.74 45.05
C THR A 112 -13.66 26.47 44.62
N ASP A 113 -12.95 25.92 43.63
CA ASP A 113 -11.78 26.57 43.06
C ASP A 113 -12.11 27.95 42.47
N GLY A 114 -11.20 28.91 42.64
CA GLY A 114 -11.39 30.29 42.21
C GLY A 114 -10.73 31.33 43.11
N ILE A 115 -10.98 32.60 42.77
CA ILE A 115 -10.43 33.76 43.48
C ILE A 115 -11.44 34.27 44.51
N TYR A 116 -10.98 34.40 45.75
CA TYR A 116 -11.74 34.95 46.86
C TYR A 116 -11.08 36.23 47.40
N TYR A 117 -11.92 37.16 47.84
CA TYR A 117 -11.53 38.40 48.49
C TYR A 117 -12.12 38.43 49.90
N ILE A 118 -11.29 38.65 50.90
CA ILE A 118 -11.74 38.72 52.29
C ILE A 118 -11.43 40.08 52.91
N ASN A 119 -12.38 40.64 53.64
CA ASN A 119 -12.21 41.82 54.47
C ASN A 119 -13.18 41.78 55.66
N ALA A 120 -12.95 42.63 56.66
CA ALA A 120 -13.85 42.80 57.80
C ALA A 120 -14.09 44.28 58.10
N THR A 121 -15.28 44.58 58.59
CA THR A 121 -15.73 45.90 59.04
C THR A 121 -16.08 45.82 60.52
N VAL A 122 -15.76 46.84 61.31
CA VAL A 122 -16.26 46.96 62.69
C VAL A 122 -17.01 48.26 62.87
N ASN A 123 -18.11 48.19 63.63
CA ASN A 123 -18.92 49.29 64.10
C ASN A 123 -18.87 49.35 65.64
N ASP A 124 -18.77 50.54 66.20
CA ASP A 124 -18.94 50.78 67.64
C ASP A 124 -20.40 51.08 68.01
N THR A 125 -20.70 51.25 69.30
CA THR A 125 -22.08 51.50 69.77
C THR A 125 -22.66 52.87 69.44
N VAL A 126 -21.87 53.78 68.86
CA VAL A 126 -22.34 55.10 68.43
C VAL A 126 -22.31 55.31 66.91
N GLY A 127 -21.83 54.31 66.15
CA GLY A 127 -21.85 54.29 64.69
C GLY A 127 -20.51 54.59 64.00
N ASN A 128 -19.40 54.67 64.73
CA ASN A 128 -18.08 54.86 64.10
C ASN A 128 -17.59 53.55 63.48
N LEU A 129 -17.03 53.63 62.26
CA LEU A 129 -16.70 52.48 61.42
C LEU A 129 -15.22 52.41 61.08
N ASN A 130 -14.69 51.19 61.00
CA ASN A 130 -13.36 50.92 60.44
C ASN A 130 -13.31 49.58 59.69
N ASN A 131 -12.31 49.38 58.83
CA ASN A 131 -12.19 48.19 57.99
C ASN A 131 -10.75 47.64 57.99
N THR A 132 -10.60 46.34 57.75
CA THR A 132 -9.30 45.71 57.46
C THR A 132 -8.85 46.00 56.02
N GLU A 133 -7.62 45.61 55.70
CA GLU A 133 -7.21 45.37 54.31
C GLU A 133 -8.10 44.30 53.64
N THR A 134 -8.12 44.31 52.30
CA THR A 134 -8.68 43.20 51.51
C THR A 134 -7.57 42.23 51.13
N ARG A 135 -7.71 40.95 51.46
CA ARG A 135 -6.78 39.88 51.02
C ARG A 135 -7.35 39.11 49.85
N THR A 136 -6.47 38.74 48.91
CA THR A 136 -6.83 37.97 47.70
C THR A 136 -6.27 36.57 47.81
N ILE A 137 -7.14 35.57 47.75
CA ILE A 137 -6.81 34.16 47.96
C ILE A 137 -7.28 33.37 46.75
N MET A 138 -6.36 32.66 46.08
CA MET A 138 -6.70 31.70 45.02
C MET A 138 -6.74 30.30 45.63
N LEU A 139 -7.87 29.61 45.48
CA LEU A 139 -8.00 28.21 45.82
C LEU A 139 -8.00 27.39 44.53
N ASP A 140 -7.14 26.37 44.47
CA ASP A 140 -7.07 25.47 43.32
C ASP A 140 -6.72 24.04 43.77
N THR A 141 -7.74 23.19 43.79
CA THR A 141 -7.63 21.79 44.16
C THR A 141 -7.50 20.86 42.96
N THR A 142 -7.62 21.39 41.74
CA THR A 142 -7.58 20.61 40.51
C THR A 142 -6.18 20.57 39.91
N GLY A 143 -5.79 19.42 39.37
CA GLY A 143 -4.57 19.33 38.55
C GLY A 143 -4.83 19.82 37.13
N PRO A 144 -3.77 20.07 36.34
CA PRO A 144 -3.88 20.57 34.99
C PRO A 144 -4.64 19.59 34.08
N TYR A 145 -5.32 20.12 33.07
CA TYR A 145 -5.82 19.31 31.97
C TYR A 145 -4.65 18.85 31.10
N ILE A 146 -4.64 17.58 30.67
CA ILE A 146 -3.61 17.04 29.78
C ILE A 146 -4.21 16.00 28.82
N ASN A 147 -3.79 16.02 27.55
CA ASN A 147 -4.14 14.99 26.58
C ASN A 147 -3.05 14.80 25.51
N PHE A 148 -3.13 13.66 24.79
CA PHE A 148 -2.44 13.46 23.52
C PHE A 148 -3.33 13.95 22.38
N THR A 149 -2.72 14.64 21.40
CA THR A 149 -3.40 15.01 20.15
C THR A 149 -3.28 13.91 19.09
N ASN A 150 -4.10 13.98 18.03
CA ASN A 150 -4.21 12.93 17.00
C ASN A 150 -2.92 12.61 16.23
N ILE A 151 -1.96 13.54 16.17
CA ILE A 151 -0.66 13.30 15.53
C ILE A 151 0.24 12.34 16.34
N THR A 152 -0.08 12.11 17.61
CA THR A 152 0.70 11.23 18.50
C THR A 152 0.57 9.77 18.07
N THR A 153 1.71 9.12 17.81
CA THR A 153 1.79 7.72 17.37
C THR A 153 1.05 6.78 18.33
N ALA A 154 0.34 5.81 17.78
CA ALA A 154 -0.37 4.77 18.51
C ALA A 154 -0.49 3.49 17.65
N GLY A 155 -0.71 2.35 18.28
CA GLY A 155 -0.96 1.09 17.57
C GLY A 155 0.27 0.56 16.84
N ASN A 156 0.04 -0.18 15.76
CA ASN A 156 1.10 -0.85 15.00
C ASN A 156 1.49 0.00 13.79
N ASN A 157 2.80 0.22 13.60
CA ASN A 157 3.31 1.14 12.60
C ASN A 157 4.54 0.57 11.91
N SER A 158 4.60 0.74 10.59
CA SER A 158 5.71 0.34 9.72
C SER A 158 6.90 1.32 9.71
N GLN A 159 6.87 2.31 10.61
CA GLN A 159 7.82 3.41 10.66
C GLN A 159 8.89 3.21 11.74
N SER A 160 10.01 3.93 11.63
CA SER A 160 11.16 3.83 12.56
C SER A 160 11.23 4.95 13.62
N TYR A 161 10.11 5.63 13.87
CA TYR A 161 10.05 6.77 14.78
C TYR A 161 8.74 6.84 15.57
N ILE A 162 8.79 7.50 16.73
CA ILE A 162 7.62 7.79 17.56
C ILE A 162 7.53 9.30 17.76
N GLN A 163 6.38 9.86 17.42
CA GLN A 163 6.07 11.26 17.68
C GLN A 163 4.95 11.39 18.71
N ALA A 164 5.04 12.42 19.54
CA ALA A 164 4.03 12.76 20.52
C ALA A 164 3.80 14.26 20.55
N ASN A 165 2.55 14.67 20.69
CA ASN A 165 2.17 16.06 20.84
C ASN A 165 1.13 16.20 21.95
N ILE A 166 1.56 16.80 23.05
CA ILE A 166 0.81 16.90 24.30
C ILE A 166 0.23 18.32 24.42
N ASN A 167 -1.08 18.42 24.60
CA ASN A 167 -1.71 19.67 25.03
C ASN A 167 -1.97 19.59 26.52
N SER A 168 -1.56 20.63 27.24
CA SER A 168 -1.92 20.83 28.63
C SER A 168 -2.26 22.29 28.92
N THR A 169 -3.18 22.50 29.84
CA THR A 169 -3.62 23.83 30.29
C THR A 169 -4.03 23.78 31.75
N ASP A 170 -3.68 24.82 32.49
CA ASP A 170 -4.20 25.11 33.82
C ASP A 170 -4.66 26.58 33.84
N ALA A 171 -5.90 26.82 34.27
CA ALA A 171 -6.54 28.12 34.11
C ALA A 171 -6.36 29.05 35.32
N LEU A 172 -6.05 28.53 36.51
CA LEU A 172 -6.05 29.29 37.75
C LEU A 172 -4.64 29.65 38.18
N VAL A 173 -3.82 28.66 38.52
CA VAL A 173 -2.46 28.86 39.02
C VAL A 173 -1.41 28.67 37.94
N GLY A 174 -1.81 28.13 36.80
CA GLY A 174 -0.97 28.00 35.62
C GLY A 174 -0.13 26.72 35.64
N LEU A 175 0.30 26.33 34.44
CA LEU A 175 1.08 25.13 34.20
C LEU A 175 2.54 25.35 34.67
N ASP A 176 3.08 24.40 35.42
CA ASP A 176 4.50 24.38 35.80
C ASP A 176 5.30 23.54 34.80
N THR A 177 5.01 22.24 34.72
CA THR A 177 5.83 21.29 33.95
C THR A 177 4.98 20.22 33.28
N ILE A 178 5.33 19.84 32.06
CA ILE A 178 4.86 18.64 31.35
C ILE A 178 6.05 17.72 31.19
N THR A 179 5.95 16.48 31.64
CA THR A 179 6.99 15.45 31.49
C THR A 179 6.47 14.34 30.59
N PHE A 180 7.21 14.02 29.53
CA PHE A 180 6.93 12.94 28.59
C PHE A 180 7.85 11.75 28.86
N TYR A 181 7.28 10.57 28.92
CA TYR A 181 7.99 9.32 29.10
C TYR A 181 7.76 8.41 27.89
N LEU A 182 8.86 7.93 27.32
CA LEU A 182 8.91 6.84 26.35
C LEU A 182 9.75 5.71 26.96
N TYR A 183 9.19 4.51 26.98
CA TYR A 183 9.84 3.35 27.57
C TYR A 183 9.46 2.06 26.84
N ASN A 184 10.27 1.03 27.01
CA ASN A 184 10.03 -0.31 26.49
C ASN A 184 10.27 -1.34 27.61
N SER A 185 10.27 -2.64 27.28
CA SER A 185 10.52 -3.72 28.24
C SER A 185 11.90 -3.65 28.91
N SER A 186 12.88 -3.00 28.29
CA SER A 186 14.23 -2.81 28.83
C SER A 186 14.36 -1.59 29.75
N GLY A 187 13.32 -0.75 29.83
CA GLY A 187 13.26 0.41 30.71
C GLY A 187 12.99 1.73 29.95
N SER A 188 13.41 2.84 30.56
CA SER A 188 13.22 4.18 29.97
C SER A 188 14.10 4.36 28.73
N VAL A 189 13.48 4.79 27.64
CA VAL A 189 14.13 5.12 26.37
C VAL A 189 14.35 6.62 26.28
N LEU A 190 13.34 7.42 26.64
CA LEU A 190 13.42 8.88 26.70
C LEU A 190 12.56 9.41 27.84
N ASN A 191 13.09 10.41 28.56
CA ASN A 191 12.37 11.20 29.55
C ASN A 191 12.74 12.67 29.33
N THR A 192 11.77 13.50 28.99
CA THR A 192 11.98 14.93 28.69
C THR A 192 10.81 15.77 29.19
N SER A 193 11.07 17.04 29.49
CA SER A 193 10.08 17.94 30.07
C SER A 193 10.03 19.30 29.36
N SER A 194 8.86 19.93 29.39
CA SER A 194 8.59 21.28 28.86
C SER A 194 7.69 22.05 29.82
N THR A 195 7.86 23.36 29.92
CA THR A 195 6.92 24.26 30.63
C THR A 195 5.88 24.87 29.67
N SER A 196 6.00 24.58 28.37
CA SER A 196 5.18 25.14 27.29
C SER A 196 4.29 24.07 26.67
N SER A 197 3.08 24.48 26.30
CA SER A 197 2.05 23.69 25.62
C SER A 197 1.65 24.39 24.32
N PRO A 198 1.51 23.68 23.18
CA PRO A 198 1.73 22.24 23.00
C PRO A 198 3.20 21.83 23.18
N PHE A 199 3.41 20.60 23.67
CA PHE A 199 4.74 19.98 23.77
C PHE A 199 4.88 18.88 22.71
N PHE A 200 5.68 19.15 21.68
CA PHE A 200 5.96 18.21 20.58
C PHE A 200 7.30 17.50 20.77
N ILE A 201 7.30 16.18 20.55
CA ILE A 201 8.46 15.29 20.62
C ILE A 201 8.45 14.42 19.36
N ASN A 202 9.63 14.24 18.75
CA ASN A 202 9.84 13.24 17.71
C ASN A 202 11.13 12.46 18.01
N THR A 203 11.01 11.14 18.18
CA THR A 203 12.11 10.23 18.51
C THR A 203 12.34 9.29 17.34
N THR A 204 13.49 9.39 16.70
CA THR A 204 13.89 8.56 15.54
C THR A 204 14.99 7.57 15.92
N GLY A 205 15.32 6.63 15.02
CA GLY A 205 16.39 5.65 15.24
C GLY A 205 16.05 4.59 16.28
N LEU A 206 14.75 4.34 16.47
CA LEU A 206 14.24 3.28 17.33
C LEU A 206 14.33 1.95 16.58
N THR A 207 14.71 0.88 17.28
CA THR A 207 14.66 -0.48 16.74
C THR A 207 13.23 -1.00 16.78
N ASP A 208 12.93 -1.99 15.94
CA ASP A 208 11.64 -2.67 15.96
C ASP A 208 11.35 -3.26 17.35
N GLY A 209 10.07 -3.24 17.73
CA GLY A 209 9.59 -3.73 19.01
C GLY A 209 8.47 -2.89 19.60
N THR A 210 8.09 -3.24 20.83
CA THR A 210 6.98 -2.61 21.55
C THR A 210 7.47 -1.48 22.47
N TYR A 211 6.82 -0.32 22.35
CA TYR A 211 7.06 0.87 23.14
C TYR A 211 5.78 1.33 23.84
N TYR A 212 5.97 2.10 24.89
CA TYR A 212 4.91 2.70 25.68
C TYR A 212 5.19 4.18 25.87
N ILE A 213 4.15 4.99 25.74
CA ILE A 213 4.24 6.43 26.01
C ILE A 213 3.16 6.88 26.99
N ASN A 214 3.53 7.77 27.91
CA ASN A 214 2.59 8.57 28.70
C ASN A 214 3.22 9.93 29.02
N ALA A 215 2.39 10.88 29.45
CA ALA A 215 2.85 12.19 29.89
C ALA A 215 2.13 12.62 31.16
N THR A 216 2.82 13.39 32.00
CA THR A 216 2.31 13.95 33.26
C THR A 216 2.51 15.46 33.25
N ALA A 217 1.46 16.22 33.55
CA ALA A 217 1.53 17.66 33.75
C ALA A 217 1.35 18.01 35.23
N ASN A 218 2.09 19.00 35.72
CA ASN A 218 1.99 19.59 37.05
C ASN A 218 1.64 21.07 36.94
N ASP A 219 0.84 21.58 37.88
CA ASP A 219 0.61 23.01 38.08
C ASP A 219 1.68 23.63 39.03
N THR A 220 1.59 24.93 39.26
CA THR A 220 2.52 25.65 40.16
C THR A 220 2.34 25.35 41.66
N LEU A 221 1.27 24.63 42.04
CA LEU A 221 1.01 24.15 43.39
C LEU A 221 1.41 22.69 43.60
N GLY A 222 1.89 22.01 42.55
CA GLY A 222 2.31 20.61 42.57
C GLY A 222 1.18 19.61 42.36
N GLN A 223 -0.03 20.05 42.00
CA GLN A 223 -1.10 19.16 41.58
C GLN A 223 -0.80 18.64 40.18
N SER A 224 -1.05 17.34 39.97
CA SER A 224 -0.64 16.66 38.75
C SER A 224 -1.77 15.88 38.10
N ASN A 225 -1.73 15.76 36.78
CA ASN A 225 -2.57 14.83 36.03
C ASN A 225 -1.76 14.15 34.92
N SER A 226 -2.20 12.98 34.46
CA SER A 226 -1.46 12.21 33.44
C SER A 226 -2.38 11.75 32.31
N THR A 227 -1.79 11.55 31.14
CA THR A 227 -2.45 10.89 30.02
C THR A 227 -2.64 9.40 30.28
N GLU A 228 -3.46 8.74 29.46
CA GLU A 228 -3.39 7.29 29.29
C GLU A 228 -1.98 6.84 28.84
N THR A 229 -1.67 5.57 29.05
CA THR A 229 -0.49 4.95 28.44
C THR A 229 -0.88 4.36 27.09
N ARG A 230 -0.21 4.79 26.02
CA ARG A 230 -0.39 4.22 24.68
C ARG A 230 0.67 3.17 24.40
N THR A 231 0.24 2.05 23.84
CA THR A 231 1.13 1.00 23.32
C THR A 231 1.39 1.25 21.83
N ILE A 232 2.63 1.12 21.42
CA ILE A 232 3.10 1.31 20.05
C ILE A 232 3.93 0.09 19.67
N LEU A 233 3.61 -0.54 18.55
CA LEU A 233 4.47 -1.53 17.91
C LEU A 233 5.13 -0.86 16.71
N LEU A 234 6.46 -0.83 16.70
CA LEU A 234 7.24 -0.47 15.51
C LEU A 234 7.76 -1.74 14.88
N ASP A 235 7.55 -1.88 13.58
CA ASP A 235 8.03 -3.01 12.81
C ASP A 235 8.29 -2.56 11.37
N THR A 236 9.56 -2.33 11.05
CA THR A 236 9.98 -1.81 9.75
C THR A 236 10.27 -2.89 8.71
N THR A 237 10.23 -4.16 9.11
CA THR A 237 10.59 -5.30 8.30
C THR A 237 9.36 -5.92 7.65
N THR A 238 9.49 -6.34 6.39
CA THR A 238 8.43 -7.08 5.72
C THR A 238 8.43 -8.55 6.13
N SER A 239 7.24 -9.13 6.23
CA SER A 239 7.07 -10.58 6.34
C SER A 239 7.76 -11.35 5.19
N THR A 240 8.03 -12.64 5.38
CA THR A 240 8.65 -13.54 4.42
C THR A 240 7.70 -14.66 4.03
N ILE A 241 7.51 -14.92 2.73
CA ILE A 241 6.75 -16.08 2.23
C ILE A 241 7.71 -17.25 2.02
N ASN A 242 7.52 -18.34 2.76
CA ASN A 242 8.38 -19.53 2.75
C ASN A 242 7.94 -20.57 1.70
N SER A 243 6.64 -20.72 1.47
CA SER A 243 6.11 -21.61 0.42
C SER A 243 4.71 -21.19 -0.01
N THR A 244 4.34 -21.56 -1.24
CA THR A 244 2.99 -21.38 -1.79
C THR A 244 2.53 -22.68 -2.45
N TYR A 245 1.21 -22.87 -2.48
CA TYR A 245 0.56 -23.99 -3.12
C TYR A 245 -0.70 -23.50 -3.84
N LEU A 246 -0.78 -23.83 -5.12
CA LEU A 246 -1.91 -23.58 -6.00
C LEU A 246 -2.22 -24.86 -6.76
N GLY A 247 -3.44 -25.38 -6.65
CA GLY A 247 -3.83 -26.53 -7.46
C GLY A 247 -5.30 -26.91 -7.33
N PRO A 248 -5.94 -27.47 -8.37
CA PRO A 248 -5.38 -27.81 -9.68
C PRO A 248 -5.15 -26.58 -10.59
N THR A 249 -4.20 -26.67 -11.53
CA THR A 249 -3.81 -25.59 -12.45
C THR A 249 -4.67 -25.49 -13.72
N LEU A 250 -5.51 -26.50 -13.99
CA LEU A 250 -6.47 -26.52 -15.08
C LEU A 250 -7.79 -27.14 -14.59
N VAL A 251 -8.87 -26.39 -14.70
CA VAL A 251 -10.19 -26.76 -14.15
C VAL A 251 -11.32 -26.30 -15.06
N SER A 252 -12.52 -26.86 -14.87
CA SER A 252 -13.73 -26.34 -15.52
C SER A 252 -14.42 -25.30 -14.63
N TYR A 253 -15.27 -24.45 -15.21
CA TYR A 253 -16.11 -23.61 -14.37
C TYR A 253 -16.98 -24.46 -13.41
N GLY A 254 -17.17 -23.96 -12.19
CA GLY A 254 -17.86 -24.67 -11.10
C GLY A 254 -16.99 -25.65 -10.32
N ASP A 255 -15.76 -25.93 -10.76
CA ASP A 255 -14.82 -26.75 -9.99
C ASP A 255 -14.15 -25.92 -8.88
N LEU A 256 -13.43 -26.59 -7.98
CA LEU A 256 -12.69 -25.98 -6.87
C LEU A 256 -11.19 -25.91 -7.17
N VAL A 257 -10.58 -24.78 -6.85
CA VAL A 257 -9.11 -24.58 -6.81
C VAL A 257 -8.68 -24.35 -5.37
N TYR A 258 -7.55 -24.91 -4.97
CA TYR A 258 -7.04 -24.86 -3.61
C TYR A 258 -5.79 -23.99 -3.48
N PHE A 259 -5.71 -23.26 -2.36
CA PHE A 259 -4.68 -22.30 -2.02
C PHE A 259 -4.13 -22.61 -0.63
N ASN A 260 -2.81 -22.58 -0.48
CA ASN A 260 -2.14 -22.66 0.83
C ASN A 260 -0.82 -21.91 0.72
N ALA A 261 -0.39 -21.25 1.79
CA ALA A 261 0.92 -20.62 1.87
C ALA A 261 1.53 -20.82 3.26
N THR A 262 2.84 -20.70 3.37
CA THR A 262 3.49 -20.52 4.67
C THR A 262 4.26 -19.22 4.63
N ALA A 263 4.08 -18.39 5.65
CA ALA A 263 4.78 -17.13 5.81
C ALA A 263 5.22 -16.96 7.26
N THR A 264 6.27 -16.19 7.46
CA THR A 264 6.85 -15.88 8.76
C THR A 264 7.16 -14.40 8.86
N ASP A 265 7.21 -13.89 10.08
CA ASP A 265 7.55 -12.50 10.38
C ASP A 265 8.43 -12.46 11.64
N ASN A 266 9.27 -11.45 11.78
CA ASN A 266 10.18 -11.29 12.93
C ASN A 266 9.46 -10.85 14.20
N ILE A 267 8.29 -10.20 14.09
CA ILE A 267 7.47 -9.81 15.22
C ILE A 267 6.18 -10.62 15.22
N GLU A 268 5.28 -10.36 14.27
CA GLU A 268 3.98 -11.04 14.23
C GLU A 268 3.31 -10.89 12.86
N LEU A 269 3.02 -12.04 12.25
CA LEU A 269 2.23 -12.13 11.03
C LEU A 269 0.75 -11.86 11.35
N ASN A 270 0.10 -10.99 10.58
CA ASN A 270 -1.32 -10.68 10.74
C ASN A 270 -2.18 -11.62 9.90
N LYS A 271 -2.01 -11.56 8.57
CA LYS A 271 -2.81 -12.33 7.63
C LYS A 271 -2.04 -12.69 6.38
N CYS A 272 -2.47 -13.79 5.75
CA CYS A 272 -2.06 -14.16 4.41
C CYS A 272 -3.28 -14.27 3.52
N GLN A 273 -3.17 -13.85 2.27
CA GLN A 273 -4.25 -13.92 1.31
C GLN A 273 -3.73 -14.25 -0.09
N ALA A 274 -4.54 -14.92 -0.91
CA ALA A 274 -4.30 -15.05 -2.34
C ALA A 274 -5.20 -14.06 -3.09
N ILE A 275 -4.59 -13.17 -3.87
CA ILE A 275 -5.29 -12.25 -4.76
C ILE A 275 -5.35 -12.90 -6.14
N ILE A 276 -6.56 -13.15 -6.60
CA ILE A 276 -6.86 -13.78 -7.88
C ILE A 276 -7.33 -12.69 -8.84
N LEU A 277 -6.57 -12.42 -9.89
CA LEU A 277 -6.97 -11.54 -10.99
C LEU A 277 -7.66 -12.38 -12.07
N LEU A 278 -8.94 -12.08 -12.30
CA LEU A 278 -9.78 -12.78 -13.25
C LEU A 278 -9.54 -12.26 -14.69
N PRO A 279 -9.87 -13.04 -15.73
CA PRO A 279 -9.73 -12.63 -17.13
C PRO A 279 -10.46 -11.34 -17.53
N ASN A 280 -11.46 -10.92 -16.74
CA ASN A 280 -12.25 -9.72 -16.96
C ASN A 280 -11.72 -8.50 -16.17
N SER A 281 -10.48 -8.55 -15.69
CA SER A 281 -9.83 -7.53 -14.84
C SER A 281 -10.44 -7.32 -13.45
N SER A 282 -11.47 -8.08 -13.07
CA SER A 282 -11.95 -8.11 -11.68
C SER A 282 -11.01 -8.95 -10.80
N SER A 283 -11.04 -8.73 -9.49
CA SER A 283 -10.25 -9.52 -8.55
C SER A 283 -11.13 -10.21 -7.50
N ALA A 284 -10.67 -11.37 -7.07
CA ALA A 284 -11.20 -12.10 -5.92
C ALA A 284 -10.07 -12.31 -4.91
N THR A 285 -10.43 -12.42 -3.63
CA THR A 285 -9.45 -12.65 -2.55
C THR A 285 -9.84 -13.88 -1.76
N VAL A 286 -8.86 -14.74 -1.46
CA VAL A 286 -8.98 -15.85 -0.51
C VAL A 286 -8.10 -15.53 0.68
N GLU A 287 -8.70 -15.14 1.81
CA GLU A 287 -7.99 -14.78 3.04
C GLU A 287 -7.66 -16.03 3.90
N ASP A 288 -6.75 -15.90 4.87
CA ASP A 288 -6.36 -16.93 5.87
C ASP A 288 -5.67 -18.20 5.33
N ILE A 289 -5.05 -18.10 4.16
CA ILE A 289 -4.37 -19.22 3.48
C ILE A 289 -3.10 -19.73 4.18
N CYS A 290 -2.60 -19.03 5.22
CA CYS A 290 -1.46 -19.49 6.03
C CYS A 290 -1.87 -20.40 7.20
N SER A 291 -3.16 -20.47 7.52
CA SER A 291 -3.68 -21.27 8.63
C SER A 291 -4.20 -22.63 8.18
N ALA A 292 -4.64 -22.74 6.92
CA ALA A 292 -5.17 -23.95 6.33
C ALA A 292 -5.18 -23.87 4.80
N THR A 293 -5.34 -25.03 4.15
CA THR A 293 -5.68 -25.07 2.73
C THR A 293 -7.12 -24.63 2.52
N LEU A 294 -7.31 -23.60 1.69
CA LEU A 294 -8.62 -23.02 1.38
C LEU A 294 -8.99 -23.24 -0.07
N ASN A 295 -10.29 -23.14 -0.38
CA ASN A 295 -10.82 -23.36 -1.71
C ASN A 295 -11.47 -22.11 -2.31
N TYR A 296 -11.46 -22.05 -3.63
CA TYR A 296 -12.13 -21.06 -4.45
C TYR A 296 -13.00 -21.78 -5.47
N THR A 297 -14.30 -21.45 -5.49
CA THR A 297 -15.23 -21.96 -6.50
C THR A 297 -15.14 -21.10 -7.75
N VAL A 298 -14.77 -21.73 -8.86
CA VAL A 298 -14.51 -21.02 -10.11
C VAL A 298 -15.82 -20.53 -10.74
N PRO A 299 -15.95 -19.23 -11.04
CA PRO A 299 -17.14 -18.68 -11.67
C PRO A 299 -17.28 -19.14 -13.13
N GLN A 300 -18.42 -18.88 -13.75
CA GLN A 300 -18.66 -19.16 -15.18
C GLN A 300 -17.93 -18.14 -16.08
N LEU A 301 -16.61 -18.10 -15.97
CA LEU A 301 -15.73 -17.24 -16.75
C LEU A 301 -14.47 -18.03 -17.14
N THR A 302 -14.30 -18.29 -18.43
CA THR A 302 -13.13 -19.01 -18.95
C THR A 302 -11.95 -18.07 -19.16
N GLY A 303 -10.73 -18.61 -19.08
CA GLY A 303 -9.49 -17.86 -19.31
C GLY A 303 -8.42 -18.19 -18.28
N THR A 304 -7.36 -17.37 -18.26
CA THR A 304 -6.25 -17.48 -17.32
C THR A 304 -6.51 -16.60 -16.10
N TYR A 305 -6.38 -17.18 -14.92
CA TYR A 305 -6.53 -16.51 -13.63
C TYR A 305 -5.14 -16.38 -13.02
N ASN A 306 -4.66 -15.15 -12.89
CA ASN A 306 -3.36 -14.86 -12.28
C ASN A 306 -3.53 -14.76 -10.76
N VAL A 307 -2.58 -15.29 -10.01
CA VAL A 307 -2.64 -15.44 -8.56
C VAL A 307 -1.35 -14.93 -7.94
N ASN A 308 -1.47 -13.96 -7.04
CA ASN A 308 -0.37 -13.53 -6.19
C ASN A 308 -0.70 -13.86 -4.73
N PHE A 309 0.25 -14.45 -4.02
CA PHE A 309 0.13 -14.67 -2.58
C PHE A 309 0.69 -13.46 -1.85
N THR A 310 -0.05 -12.94 -0.89
CA THR A 310 0.34 -11.77 -0.09
C THR A 310 0.38 -12.14 1.38
N ALA A 311 1.49 -11.87 2.04
CA ALA A 311 1.64 -11.94 3.49
C ALA A 311 1.71 -10.52 4.05
N ILE A 312 0.96 -10.27 5.13
CA ILE A 312 0.81 -8.97 5.76
C ILE A 312 1.09 -9.16 7.26
N ASP A 313 2.00 -8.38 7.81
CA ASP A 313 2.28 -8.38 9.25
C ASP A 313 1.34 -7.44 10.03
N ASN A 314 1.54 -7.38 11.35
CA ASN A 314 0.73 -6.56 12.23
C ASN A 314 0.94 -5.04 12.08
N ALA A 315 2.05 -4.60 11.49
CA ALA A 315 2.34 -3.21 11.14
C ALA A 315 1.93 -2.83 9.71
N ASN A 316 1.26 -3.75 9.01
CA ASN A 316 0.84 -3.65 7.62
C ASN A 316 1.99 -3.58 6.61
N ASN A 317 3.20 -4.07 6.93
CA ASN A 317 4.16 -4.32 5.86
C ASN A 317 3.71 -5.54 5.06
N THR A 318 3.91 -5.47 3.75
CA THR A 318 3.40 -6.46 2.81
C THR A 318 4.53 -7.10 2.03
N ASN A 319 4.41 -8.41 1.83
CA ASN A 319 5.26 -9.17 0.92
C ASN A 319 4.36 -9.91 -0.08
N ILE A 320 4.76 -9.91 -1.35
CA ILE A 320 4.00 -10.51 -2.44
C ILE A 320 4.89 -11.55 -3.11
N SER A 321 4.36 -12.76 -3.28
CA SER A 321 5.05 -13.84 -3.98
C SER A 321 5.22 -13.54 -5.47
N GLU A 322 6.07 -14.34 -6.12
CA GLU A 322 6.04 -14.45 -7.58
C GLU A 322 4.64 -14.87 -8.07
N GLY A 323 4.28 -14.39 -9.25
CA GLY A 323 2.98 -14.64 -9.87
C GLY A 323 2.82 -16.11 -10.26
N SER A 324 1.69 -16.69 -9.88
CA SER A 324 1.23 -18.02 -10.30
C SER A 324 -0.03 -17.90 -11.14
N PHE A 325 -0.48 -18.97 -11.80
CA PHE A 325 -1.75 -18.93 -12.52
C PHE A 325 -2.43 -20.30 -12.58
N PHE A 326 -3.75 -20.28 -12.81
CA PHE A 326 -4.53 -21.45 -13.20
C PHE A 326 -5.44 -21.09 -14.38
N ARG A 327 -5.87 -22.10 -15.14
CA ARG A 327 -6.70 -21.91 -16.33
C ARG A 327 -8.07 -22.53 -16.12
N VAL A 328 -9.07 -21.84 -16.65
CA VAL A 328 -10.47 -22.24 -16.59
C VAL A 328 -11.02 -22.41 -17.98
N SER A 329 -11.57 -23.59 -18.25
CA SER A 329 -12.18 -23.92 -19.53
C SER A 329 -13.65 -24.32 -19.38
N ASN A 330 -14.35 -24.40 -20.51
CA ASN A 330 -15.66 -25.03 -20.55
C ASN A 330 -15.52 -26.53 -20.22
N PRO A 331 -16.48 -27.12 -19.49
CA PRO A 331 -16.52 -28.56 -19.30
C PRO A 331 -17.01 -29.26 -20.55
N ILE A 332 -16.47 -30.45 -20.82
CA ILE A 332 -16.99 -31.39 -21.81
C ILE A 332 -17.12 -32.78 -21.19
N ASN A 333 -18.19 -33.49 -21.54
CA ASN A 333 -18.29 -34.93 -21.30
C ASN A 333 -17.55 -35.64 -22.42
N PHE A 334 -16.26 -35.91 -22.18
CA PHE A 334 -15.38 -36.51 -23.15
C PHE A 334 -15.47 -38.04 -23.08
N THR A 335 -15.74 -38.68 -24.20
CA THR A 335 -15.77 -40.14 -24.32
C THR A 335 -14.53 -40.62 -25.05
N ILE A 336 -13.76 -41.49 -24.40
CA ILE A 336 -12.60 -42.17 -24.97
C ILE A 336 -12.98 -43.62 -25.20
N SER A 337 -12.76 -44.11 -26.42
CA SER A 337 -12.95 -45.52 -26.75
C SER A 337 -11.61 -46.15 -27.08
N ALA A 338 -11.19 -47.16 -26.31
CA ALA A 338 -10.01 -47.95 -26.61
C ALA A 338 -10.43 -49.40 -26.85
N ASN A 339 -10.16 -49.90 -28.06
CA ASN A 339 -10.54 -51.23 -28.48
C ASN A 339 -9.29 -52.09 -28.66
N THR A 340 -9.40 -53.36 -28.26
CA THR A 340 -8.40 -54.37 -28.59
C THR A 340 -9.12 -55.54 -29.25
N THR A 341 -8.48 -56.19 -30.24
CA THR A 341 -9.08 -57.38 -30.87
C THR A 341 -9.15 -58.57 -29.92
N ASN A 342 -8.39 -58.52 -28.82
CA ASN A 342 -8.39 -59.48 -27.74
C ASN A 342 -9.11 -58.87 -26.54
N SER A 343 -10.44 -59.01 -26.49
CA SER A 343 -11.37 -58.42 -25.50
C SER A 343 -11.03 -58.67 -24.02
N SER A 344 -10.01 -59.48 -23.73
CA SER A 344 -9.46 -59.73 -22.40
C SER A 344 -8.39 -58.72 -21.93
N VAL A 345 -7.90 -57.81 -22.79
CA VAL A 345 -6.81 -56.88 -22.47
C VAL A 345 -7.33 -55.46 -22.24
N ASN A 346 -7.07 -54.91 -21.05
CA ASN A 346 -7.34 -53.52 -20.71
C ASN A 346 -6.27 -52.57 -21.25
N VAL A 347 -6.70 -51.38 -21.66
CA VAL A 347 -5.87 -50.24 -22.03
C VAL A 347 -5.87 -49.24 -20.88
N SER A 348 -4.70 -48.95 -20.33
CA SER A 348 -4.48 -47.85 -19.40
C SER A 348 -4.38 -46.54 -20.18
N ILE A 349 -5.18 -45.56 -19.80
CA ILE A 349 -5.26 -44.24 -20.42
C ILE A 349 -4.79 -43.21 -19.39
N LYS A 350 -3.88 -42.33 -19.78
CA LYS A 350 -3.54 -41.12 -19.03
C LYS A 350 -3.63 -39.90 -19.92
N MET A 351 -4.16 -38.81 -19.39
CA MET A 351 -4.16 -37.50 -20.04
C MET A 351 -3.33 -36.55 -19.20
N ILE A 352 -2.37 -35.89 -19.83
CA ILE A 352 -1.45 -34.95 -19.19
C ILE A 352 -1.64 -33.57 -19.80
N ASP A 353 -1.70 -32.54 -18.96
CA ASP A 353 -1.62 -31.15 -19.43
C ASP A 353 -0.18 -30.87 -19.91
N PRO A 354 0.06 -30.60 -21.20
CA PRO A 354 1.41 -30.44 -21.75
C PRO A 354 2.16 -29.25 -21.13
N LEU A 355 1.45 -28.24 -20.62
CA LEU A 355 2.08 -27.05 -20.02
C LEU A 355 2.60 -27.30 -18.61
N THR A 356 1.88 -28.09 -17.81
CA THR A 356 2.20 -28.27 -16.38
C THR A 356 2.68 -29.68 -16.04
N SER A 357 2.61 -30.61 -17.00
CA SER A 357 2.91 -32.03 -16.83
C SER A 357 2.07 -32.76 -15.76
N TYR A 358 1.00 -32.13 -15.27
CA TYR A 358 0.07 -32.76 -14.32
C TYR A 358 -0.84 -33.76 -15.02
N ILE A 359 -1.11 -34.88 -14.34
CA ILE A 359 -2.08 -35.87 -14.78
C ILE A 359 -3.48 -35.35 -14.48
N ILE A 360 -4.25 -35.09 -15.53
CA ILE A 360 -5.63 -34.58 -15.44
C ILE A 360 -6.63 -35.72 -15.34
N TYR A 361 -6.33 -36.83 -16.01
CA TYR A 361 -7.18 -38.01 -16.02
C TYR A 361 -6.34 -39.28 -16.12
N GLN A 362 -6.74 -40.32 -15.40
CA GLN A 362 -6.14 -41.64 -15.51
C GLN A 362 -7.20 -42.71 -15.23
N ASN A 363 -7.31 -43.72 -16.11
CA ASN A 363 -8.21 -44.85 -15.93
C ASN A 363 -7.76 -46.09 -16.74
N GLU A 364 -8.44 -47.21 -16.59
CA GLU A 364 -8.24 -48.42 -17.38
C GLU A 364 -9.57 -48.87 -18.00
N THR A 365 -9.54 -49.26 -19.27
CA THR A 365 -10.75 -49.70 -20.00
C THR A 365 -10.43 -50.70 -21.10
N ASN A 366 -11.37 -51.58 -21.42
CA ASN A 366 -11.39 -52.37 -22.65
C ASN A 366 -12.58 -51.99 -23.56
N THR A 367 -13.29 -50.92 -23.22
CA THR A 367 -14.45 -50.35 -23.93
C THR A 367 -14.42 -48.82 -23.84
N SER A 368 -15.56 -48.14 -24.02
CA SER A 368 -15.66 -46.68 -23.89
C SER A 368 -15.85 -46.22 -22.44
N ILE A 369 -15.17 -45.13 -22.06
CA ILE A 369 -15.40 -44.42 -20.79
C ILE A 369 -15.67 -42.95 -21.07
N THR A 370 -16.64 -42.39 -20.36
CA THR A 370 -16.97 -40.97 -20.40
C THR A 370 -16.59 -40.29 -19.09
N SER A 371 -15.91 -39.14 -19.16
CA SER A 371 -15.54 -38.32 -18.01
C SER A 371 -15.80 -36.84 -18.30
N ARG A 372 -16.13 -36.05 -17.25
CA ARG A 372 -16.24 -34.60 -17.36
C ARG A 372 -14.85 -33.98 -17.19
N LEU A 373 -14.36 -33.30 -18.23
CA LEU A 373 -13.02 -32.73 -18.28
C LEU A 373 -13.03 -31.28 -18.78
N PRO A 374 -12.05 -30.45 -18.42
CA PRO A 374 -11.90 -29.12 -19.00
C PRO A 374 -11.48 -29.22 -20.46
N VAL A 375 -12.10 -28.44 -21.34
CA VAL A 375 -11.71 -28.35 -22.75
C VAL A 375 -10.31 -27.76 -22.87
N ALA A 376 -9.37 -28.56 -23.37
CA ALA A 376 -7.99 -28.19 -23.69
C ALA A 376 -7.35 -29.25 -24.61
N SER A 377 -6.12 -28.99 -25.05
CA SER A 377 -5.28 -30.01 -25.68
C SER A 377 -4.46 -30.75 -24.64
N TYR A 378 -4.40 -32.07 -24.76
CA TYR A 378 -3.71 -32.94 -23.81
C TYR A 378 -2.77 -33.92 -24.51
N ASP A 379 -1.78 -34.38 -23.77
CA ASP A 379 -0.97 -35.52 -24.19
C ASP A 379 -1.63 -36.81 -23.70
N PHE A 380 -2.01 -37.67 -24.63
CA PHE A 380 -2.64 -38.95 -24.35
C PHE A 380 -1.59 -40.05 -24.30
N ILE A 381 -1.54 -40.78 -23.18
CA ILE A 381 -0.69 -41.94 -23.01
C ILE A 381 -1.57 -43.18 -22.89
N PHE A 382 -1.47 -44.06 -23.87
CA PHE A 382 -2.08 -45.38 -23.84
C PHE A 382 -1.03 -46.43 -23.51
N ARG A 383 -1.33 -47.34 -22.59
CA ARG A 383 -0.51 -48.53 -22.29
C ARG A 383 -1.36 -49.78 -22.33
N THR A 384 -0.88 -50.83 -22.98
CA THR A 384 -1.60 -52.11 -23.09
C THR A 384 -0.63 -53.29 -23.14
N PHE A 385 -1.16 -54.52 -23.09
CA PHE A 385 -0.41 -55.78 -23.10
C PHE A 385 0.68 -55.81 -22.02
N ASN A 386 0.34 -55.51 -20.77
CA ASN A 386 1.26 -55.44 -19.63
C ASN A 386 2.46 -54.51 -19.89
N ASN A 387 2.19 -53.29 -20.37
CA ASN A 387 3.20 -52.29 -20.74
C ASN A 387 4.14 -52.70 -21.88
N SER A 388 3.79 -53.72 -22.68
CA SER A 388 4.58 -54.08 -23.86
C SER A 388 4.54 -53.01 -24.95
N VAL A 389 3.46 -52.22 -24.98
CA VAL A 389 3.30 -51.09 -25.91
C VAL A 389 2.82 -49.89 -25.12
N GLN A 390 3.48 -48.75 -25.35
CA GLN A 390 3.03 -47.44 -24.93
C GLN A 390 2.95 -46.53 -26.16
N ILE A 391 1.83 -45.81 -26.27
CA ILE A 391 1.59 -44.82 -27.31
C ILE A 391 1.40 -43.48 -26.62
N THR A 392 2.13 -42.46 -27.05
CA THR A 392 2.05 -41.11 -26.48
C THR A 392 1.73 -40.12 -27.59
N MET A 393 0.45 -39.81 -27.76
CA MET A 393 -0.04 -38.81 -28.73
C MET A 393 0.04 -37.43 -28.09
N ARG A 394 0.67 -36.47 -28.78
CA ARG A 394 0.82 -35.10 -28.28
C ARG A 394 -0.24 -34.17 -28.85
N GLY A 395 -0.76 -33.29 -28.00
CA GLY A 395 -1.64 -32.19 -28.42
C GLY A 395 -3.01 -32.62 -28.95
N VAL A 396 -3.63 -33.66 -28.39
CA VAL A 396 -5.00 -34.09 -28.76
C VAL A 396 -6.02 -33.09 -28.24
N ASN A 397 -6.81 -32.47 -29.12
CA ASN A 397 -7.79 -31.44 -28.73
C ASN A 397 -9.17 -32.06 -28.45
N ILE A 398 -9.54 -32.15 -27.17
CA ILE A 398 -10.76 -32.89 -26.80
C ILE A 398 -12.07 -32.23 -27.20
N SER A 399 -12.08 -30.94 -27.60
CA SER A 399 -13.30 -30.34 -28.18
C SER A 399 -13.59 -30.84 -29.58
N GLU A 400 -12.55 -31.23 -30.32
CA GLU A 400 -12.65 -31.69 -31.71
C GLU A 400 -12.62 -33.22 -31.79
N ASP A 401 -11.88 -33.86 -30.90
CA ASP A 401 -11.63 -35.29 -30.90
C ASP A 401 -12.55 -36.09 -29.97
N ASN A 402 -13.72 -35.55 -29.62
CA ASN A 402 -14.68 -36.25 -28.75
C ASN A 402 -15.36 -37.43 -29.46
N ASN A 403 -15.63 -38.51 -28.71
CA ASN A 403 -16.23 -39.76 -29.20
C ASN A 403 -15.41 -40.48 -30.28
N LYS A 404 -14.09 -40.23 -30.31
CA LYS A 404 -13.15 -40.93 -31.18
C LYS A 404 -12.61 -42.19 -30.52
N SER A 405 -11.93 -43.02 -31.31
CA SER A 405 -11.41 -44.29 -30.84
C SER A 405 -9.95 -44.53 -31.21
N ILE A 406 -9.30 -45.38 -30.40
CA ILE A 406 -8.03 -46.01 -30.74
C ILE A 406 -8.21 -47.53 -30.68
N SER A 407 -7.75 -48.21 -31.73
CA SER A 407 -7.72 -49.66 -31.82
C SER A 407 -6.28 -50.15 -31.79
N ILE A 408 -5.95 -51.04 -30.85
CA ILE A 408 -4.61 -51.58 -30.68
C ILE A 408 -4.67 -53.11 -30.77
N ASP A 409 -3.90 -53.69 -31.69
CA ASP A 409 -3.81 -55.14 -31.90
C ASP A 409 -2.40 -55.67 -31.65
N LYS A 410 -2.32 -56.93 -31.20
CA LYS A 410 -1.09 -57.73 -31.10
C LYS A 410 -1.34 -59.06 -31.81
N THR A 411 -0.52 -59.39 -32.81
CA THR A 411 -0.63 -60.66 -33.53
C THR A 411 0.72 -61.38 -33.66
N SER A 412 0.65 -62.71 -33.79
CA SER A 412 1.77 -63.60 -34.07
C SER A 412 1.58 -64.37 -35.39
N THR A 413 0.62 -63.96 -36.22
CA THR A 413 0.24 -64.68 -37.45
C THR A 413 1.09 -64.33 -38.66
N VAL A 414 1.87 -63.25 -38.59
CA VAL A 414 2.76 -62.84 -39.69
C VAL A 414 4.07 -63.62 -39.54
N SER A 415 4.25 -64.67 -40.34
CA SER A 415 5.52 -65.38 -40.42
C SER A 415 6.63 -64.42 -40.86
N ASP A 416 7.83 -64.62 -40.31
CA ASP A 416 9.06 -63.80 -40.50
C ASP A 416 9.26 -62.65 -39.50
N TYR A 417 8.27 -62.34 -38.65
CA TYR A 417 8.39 -61.32 -37.60
C TYR A 417 8.22 -61.91 -36.20
N LEU A 418 9.06 -61.46 -35.28
CA LEU A 418 9.08 -61.94 -33.89
C LEU A 418 7.91 -61.37 -33.08
N LYS A 419 7.48 -60.15 -33.42
CA LYS A 419 6.39 -59.44 -32.76
C LYS A 419 5.74 -58.49 -33.73
N VAL A 420 4.40 -58.46 -33.77
CA VAL A 420 3.64 -57.54 -34.62
C VAL A 420 2.56 -56.84 -33.80
N TYR A 421 2.53 -55.53 -33.90
CA TYR A 421 1.52 -54.63 -33.34
C TYR A 421 0.85 -53.86 -34.46
N ALA A 422 -0.40 -53.47 -34.25
CA ALA A 422 -1.08 -52.54 -35.12
C ALA A 422 -1.79 -51.49 -34.27
N VAL A 423 -1.74 -50.25 -34.73
CA VAL A 423 -2.42 -49.13 -34.10
C VAL A 423 -3.21 -48.39 -35.18
N GLU A 424 -4.49 -48.16 -34.92
CA GLU A 424 -5.37 -47.34 -35.74
C GLU A 424 -6.10 -46.38 -34.80
N THR A 425 -6.21 -45.12 -35.21
CA THR A 425 -6.74 -44.07 -34.35
C THR A 425 -7.46 -43.03 -35.18
N ASP A 426 -8.59 -42.55 -34.66
CA ASP A 426 -9.33 -41.44 -35.25
C ASP A 426 -8.83 -40.08 -34.72
N TYR A 427 -8.07 -40.09 -33.62
CA TYR A 427 -7.57 -38.88 -32.93
C TYR A 427 -6.62 -38.08 -33.82
N ASN A 428 -6.81 -36.75 -33.84
CA ASN A 428 -5.84 -35.82 -34.38
C ASN A 428 -4.77 -35.53 -33.32
N PHE A 429 -3.50 -35.53 -33.72
CA PHE A 429 -2.36 -35.26 -32.84
C PHE A 429 -1.22 -34.63 -33.65
N THR A 430 -0.34 -33.88 -32.99
CA THR A 430 0.78 -33.18 -33.66
C THR A 430 1.91 -34.13 -34.01
N ASN A 431 2.33 -34.94 -33.04
CA ASN A 431 3.24 -36.06 -33.20
C ASN A 431 2.93 -37.12 -32.15
N SER A 432 3.50 -38.30 -32.32
CA SER A 432 3.38 -39.36 -31.34
C SER A 432 4.67 -40.16 -31.19
N THR A 433 4.89 -40.61 -29.96
CA THR A 433 5.93 -41.59 -29.65
C THR A 433 5.29 -42.98 -29.49
N LEU A 434 5.80 -43.96 -30.22
CA LEU A 434 5.49 -45.38 -30.05
C LEU A 434 6.66 -46.08 -29.36
N LEU A 435 6.42 -46.60 -28.16
CA LEU A 435 7.40 -47.37 -27.40
C LEU A 435 6.99 -48.85 -27.40
N ILE A 436 7.81 -49.71 -27.97
CA ILE A 436 7.59 -51.17 -28.01
C ILE A 436 8.66 -51.86 -27.19
N ASN A 437 8.23 -52.61 -26.18
CA ASN A 437 9.10 -53.46 -25.38
C ASN A 437 9.28 -54.83 -26.06
N TYR A 438 10.52 -55.29 -26.15
CA TYR A 438 10.91 -56.58 -26.74
C TYR A 438 11.62 -57.52 -25.76
N SER A 439 11.54 -57.29 -24.45
CA SER A 439 12.13 -58.17 -23.42
C SER A 439 11.57 -59.61 -23.43
N ASP A 440 10.37 -59.81 -23.97
CA ASP A 440 9.71 -61.11 -24.15
C ASP A 440 10.01 -61.76 -25.52
N VAL A 441 10.84 -61.13 -26.36
CA VAL A 441 11.21 -61.63 -27.68
C VAL A 441 12.49 -62.47 -27.59
N LEU A 442 12.49 -63.63 -28.27
CA LEU A 442 13.69 -64.46 -28.42
C LEU A 442 14.45 -64.05 -29.69
N TYR A 443 15.72 -63.65 -29.53
CA TYR A 443 16.60 -63.22 -30.61
C TYR A 443 18.00 -63.83 -30.48
N SER A 444 18.76 -63.88 -31.58
CA SER A 444 20.12 -64.45 -31.56
C SER A 444 21.21 -63.41 -31.29
N ASN A 445 21.02 -62.17 -31.78
CA ASN A 445 21.84 -61.01 -31.45
C ASN A 445 20.94 -59.77 -31.41
N GLU A 446 20.98 -59.04 -30.29
CA GLU A 446 20.17 -57.85 -30.05
C GLU A 446 20.47 -56.71 -31.04
N GLU A 447 21.71 -56.57 -31.48
CA GLU A 447 22.14 -55.55 -32.46
C GLU A 447 21.55 -55.78 -33.86
N ARG A 448 20.96 -56.95 -34.10
CA ARG A 448 20.34 -57.31 -35.37
C ARG A 448 18.82 -57.15 -35.34
N LEU A 449 18.24 -56.81 -34.19
CA LEU A 449 16.84 -56.45 -34.11
C LEU A 449 16.61 -55.14 -34.84
N ASN A 450 15.60 -55.13 -35.70
CA ASN A 450 15.17 -53.94 -36.41
C ASN A 450 13.67 -53.76 -36.23
N LEU A 451 13.24 -52.49 -36.16
CA LEU A 451 11.84 -52.11 -36.18
C LEU A 451 11.38 -51.89 -37.62
N PHE A 452 10.22 -52.42 -37.96
CA PHE A 452 9.61 -52.34 -39.27
C PHE A 452 8.25 -51.66 -39.18
N THR A 453 7.88 -50.92 -40.22
CA THR A 453 6.55 -50.34 -40.39
C THR A 453 5.86 -50.92 -41.62
N CYS A 454 4.54 -51.03 -41.55
CA CYS A 454 3.66 -51.32 -42.66
C CYS A 454 2.76 -50.11 -42.86
N THR A 455 2.83 -49.43 -44.00
CA THR A 455 2.02 -48.22 -44.24
C THR A 455 0.54 -48.52 -44.50
N ASN A 456 0.19 -49.71 -45.02
CA ASN A 456 -1.19 -50.12 -45.32
C ASN A 456 -1.53 -51.44 -44.62
N TRP A 457 -1.78 -51.36 -43.30
CA TRP A 457 -2.19 -52.48 -42.47
C TRP A 457 -3.72 -52.66 -42.47
N THR A 458 -4.19 -53.90 -42.44
CA THR A 458 -5.63 -54.22 -42.31
C THR A 458 -5.94 -54.93 -41.00
N PHE A 459 -6.71 -54.29 -40.12
CA PHE A 459 -7.08 -54.86 -38.80
C PHE A 459 -7.92 -56.14 -38.90
N VAL A 460 -8.81 -56.24 -39.90
CA VAL A 460 -9.69 -57.41 -40.08
C VAL A 460 -8.92 -58.65 -40.50
N ASN A 461 -8.02 -58.50 -41.49
CA ASN A 461 -7.27 -59.63 -42.05
C ASN A 461 -5.92 -59.84 -41.37
N ARG A 462 -5.46 -58.87 -40.56
CA ARG A 462 -4.13 -58.85 -39.91
C ARG A 462 -2.99 -59.04 -40.91
N THR A 463 -3.11 -58.39 -42.07
CA THR A 463 -2.12 -58.44 -43.15
C THR A 463 -1.60 -57.06 -43.50
N CYS A 464 -0.32 -57.01 -43.85
CA CYS A 464 0.33 -55.83 -44.41
C CYS A 464 0.24 -55.86 -45.94
N ASN A 465 -0.46 -54.88 -46.54
CA ASN A 465 -0.67 -54.84 -47.99
C ASN A 465 0.40 -54.03 -48.74
N SER A 466 1.12 -53.15 -48.06
CA SER A 466 2.21 -52.36 -48.66
C SER A 466 3.59 -53.01 -48.55
N GLY A 467 3.68 -54.15 -47.87
CA GLY A 467 4.96 -54.74 -47.46
C GLY A 467 5.55 -54.04 -46.25
N TRP A 468 6.53 -54.70 -45.64
CA TRP A 468 7.22 -54.20 -44.45
C TRP A 468 8.48 -53.43 -44.84
N ILE A 469 8.63 -52.24 -44.29
CA ILE A 469 9.76 -51.33 -44.54
C ILE A 469 10.52 -51.17 -43.22
N THR A 470 11.83 -51.36 -43.25
CA THR A 470 12.68 -51.12 -42.08
C THR A 470 12.69 -49.64 -41.71
N ILE A 471 12.49 -49.34 -40.44
CA ILE A 471 12.55 -47.98 -39.92
C ILE A 471 14.02 -47.66 -39.60
N THR A 472 14.64 -46.82 -40.43
CA THR A 472 16.07 -46.48 -40.31
C THR A 472 16.32 -45.08 -39.75
N SER A 473 15.31 -44.20 -39.79
CA SER A 473 15.30 -42.86 -39.19
C SER A 473 14.16 -42.73 -38.17
N ASN A 474 14.26 -41.78 -37.25
CA ASN A 474 13.25 -41.49 -36.22
C ASN A 474 12.91 -42.63 -35.25
N SER A 475 13.73 -43.69 -35.22
CA SER A 475 13.67 -44.73 -34.21
C SER A 475 14.98 -44.84 -33.43
N THR A 476 14.88 -45.15 -32.14
CA THR A 476 16.03 -45.43 -31.28
C THR A 476 15.81 -46.74 -30.54
N GLN A 477 16.87 -47.55 -30.47
CA GLN A 477 16.87 -48.78 -29.67
C GLN A 477 17.57 -48.51 -28.35
N ASN A 478 16.89 -48.78 -27.24
CA ASN A 478 17.49 -48.81 -25.92
C ASN A 478 17.67 -50.27 -25.48
N THR A 479 18.89 -50.78 -25.62
CA THR A 479 19.26 -52.16 -25.27
C THR A 479 19.29 -52.41 -23.76
N THR A 480 19.43 -51.38 -22.93
CA THR A 480 19.36 -51.53 -21.46
C THR A 480 17.95 -51.84 -21.00
N ASN A 481 16.95 -51.14 -21.58
CA ASN A 481 15.55 -51.29 -21.21
C ASN A 481 14.78 -52.26 -22.12
N ASN A 482 15.44 -52.82 -23.14
CA ASN A 482 14.85 -53.69 -24.17
C ASN A 482 13.64 -53.01 -24.87
N THR A 483 13.80 -51.77 -25.30
CA THR A 483 12.72 -50.99 -25.96
C THR A 483 13.15 -50.36 -27.28
N PHE A 484 12.24 -50.34 -28.25
CA PHE A 484 12.31 -49.44 -29.39
C PHE A 484 11.39 -48.24 -29.14
N GLU A 485 11.91 -47.05 -29.36
CA GLU A 485 11.15 -45.80 -29.37
C GLU A 485 11.11 -45.26 -30.79
N TYR A 486 9.92 -44.99 -31.31
CA TYR A 486 9.71 -44.50 -32.67
C TYR A 486 8.85 -43.24 -32.67
N LEU A 487 9.36 -42.16 -33.26
CA LEU A 487 8.63 -40.91 -33.44
C LEU A 487 7.88 -40.95 -34.77
N THR A 488 6.56 -40.77 -34.72
CA THR A 488 5.68 -40.88 -35.88
C THR A 488 4.56 -39.85 -35.88
N THR A 489 4.07 -39.50 -37.06
CA THR A 489 2.87 -38.65 -37.26
C THR A 489 1.65 -39.46 -37.70
N SER A 490 1.81 -40.76 -37.97
CA SER A 490 0.72 -41.67 -38.32
C SER A 490 0.94 -43.06 -37.74
N PHE A 491 -0.15 -43.83 -37.64
CA PHE A 491 -0.11 -45.20 -37.14
C PHE A 491 -0.61 -46.18 -38.18
N SER A 492 -0.04 -47.38 -38.16
CA SER A 492 -0.45 -48.51 -39.00
C SER A 492 0.10 -49.80 -38.38
N GLY A 493 0.74 -50.68 -39.15
CA GLY A 493 1.37 -51.90 -38.63
C GLY A 493 2.83 -51.69 -38.23
N PHE A 494 3.28 -52.30 -37.14
CA PHE A 494 4.66 -52.26 -36.63
C PHE A 494 5.14 -53.66 -36.29
N ALA A 495 6.36 -54.00 -36.66
CA ALA A 495 6.92 -55.33 -36.39
C ALA A 495 8.39 -55.29 -35.99
N ILE A 496 8.81 -56.30 -35.24
CA ILE A 496 10.21 -56.52 -34.87
C ILE A 496 10.68 -57.81 -35.54
N SER A 497 11.83 -57.75 -36.21
CA SER A 497 12.50 -58.95 -36.75
C SER A 497 14.02 -58.80 -36.68
N GLU A 498 14.71 -59.93 -36.79
CA GLU A 498 16.17 -59.99 -36.80
C GLU A 498 16.68 -60.03 -38.25
N SER A 499 17.49 -59.05 -38.64
CA SER A 499 18.08 -59.00 -39.99
C SER A 499 19.00 -60.20 -40.23
N ALA A 500 18.84 -60.91 -41.36
CA ALA A 500 19.64 -62.10 -41.71
C ALA A 500 21.15 -61.78 -41.87
N VAL A 501 22.03 -62.74 -41.52
CA VAL A 501 23.48 -62.60 -41.76
C VAL A 501 23.74 -62.66 -43.26
N ALA A 502 24.24 -61.59 -43.86
CA ALA A 502 24.76 -61.63 -45.22
C ALA A 502 26.00 -62.53 -45.26
N GLN A 503 25.93 -63.66 -45.97
CA GLN A 503 27.12 -64.41 -46.37
C GLN A 503 27.86 -63.61 -47.43
N SER A 504 29.07 -63.15 -47.10
CA SER A 504 29.97 -62.44 -48.01
C SER A 504 30.45 -63.37 -49.14
N SER A 505 30.02 -63.11 -50.38
CA SER A 505 30.70 -63.64 -51.57
C SER A 505 31.47 -62.51 -52.26
N SER A 506 32.78 -62.55 -52.08
CA SER A 506 33.78 -61.78 -52.82
C SER A 506 33.73 -62.10 -54.31
N GLY A 507 33.56 -61.08 -55.16
CA GLY A 507 33.71 -61.19 -56.61
C GLY A 507 34.08 -59.83 -57.19
N GLY A 508 35.34 -59.68 -57.61
CA GLY A 508 35.88 -58.44 -58.15
C GLY A 508 35.67 -58.25 -59.65
N GLY A 509 35.82 -56.99 -60.06
CA GLY A 509 36.42 -56.58 -61.33
C GLY A 509 35.49 -56.40 -62.54
N GLY A 510 35.43 -55.18 -63.05
CA GLY A 510 34.99 -54.92 -64.43
C GLY A 510 34.64 -53.46 -64.72
N SER A 511 35.58 -52.70 -65.28
CA SER A 511 35.29 -51.44 -66.00
C SER A 511 34.59 -51.73 -67.33
N VAL A 512 33.77 -50.78 -67.82
CA VAL A 512 33.86 -50.09 -69.13
C VAL A 512 32.52 -49.38 -69.44
N GLY A 513 32.59 -48.07 -69.72
CA GLY A 513 31.98 -47.44 -70.91
C GLY A 513 30.54 -46.92 -70.88
N GLY A 514 30.40 -45.59 -71.03
CA GLY A 514 29.65 -45.02 -72.15
C GLY A 514 28.20 -44.53 -71.93
N ALA A 515 28.06 -43.21 -71.90
CA ALA A 515 27.07 -42.35 -72.57
C ALA A 515 25.56 -42.69 -72.52
N GLY A 516 24.76 -41.71 -72.08
CA GLY A 516 23.33 -41.61 -72.40
C GLY A 516 22.61 -40.65 -71.45
N GLY A 517 22.25 -39.47 -71.96
CA GLY A 517 21.67 -38.37 -71.18
C GLY A 517 20.36 -38.70 -70.47
N ALA A 518 20.18 -38.09 -69.30
CA ALA A 518 18.91 -37.96 -68.62
C ALA A 518 18.43 -36.50 -68.78
N ALA A 519 17.14 -36.36 -69.07
CA ALA A 519 16.43 -35.10 -69.20
C ALA A 519 16.49 -34.26 -67.90
N PRO A 520 16.33 -32.93 -67.96
CA PRO A 520 16.25 -32.12 -66.74
C PRO A 520 15.03 -32.55 -65.90
N ILE A 521 15.27 -32.73 -64.60
CA ILE A 521 14.22 -32.89 -63.59
C ILE A 521 13.67 -31.49 -63.32
N THR A 522 12.41 -31.27 -63.67
CA THR A 522 11.65 -30.07 -63.28
C THR A 522 10.87 -30.37 -62.00
N THR A 523 10.93 -29.49 -61.01
CA THR A 523 9.99 -29.49 -59.87
C THR A 523 8.60 -29.03 -60.35
N GLU A 524 7.53 -29.32 -59.59
CA GLU A 524 6.13 -29.02 -59.98
C GLU A 524 5.82 -27.54 -60.20
N GLU A 525 6.77 -26.63 -59.96
CA GLU A 525 6.64 -25.17 -60.20
C GLU A 525 7.52 -24.61 -61.33
N GLY A 526 8.24 -25.45 -62.08
CA GLY A 526 8.93 -25.02 -63.31
C GLY A 526 10.28 -24.31 -63.13
N LEU A 527 10.94 -24.48 -61.98
CA LEU A 527 12.28 -23.96 -61.69
C LEU A 527 13.40 -24.88 -62.22
N GLU A 528 14.44 -24.31 -62.83
CA GLU A 528 15.60 -25.05 -63.38
C GLU A 528 16.59 -25.44 -62.27
N ILE A 529 16.94 -26.73 -62.20
CA ILE A 529 17.97 -27.23 -61.27
C ILE A 529 19.34 -27.10 -61.94
N SER A 530 20.24 -26.31 -61.35
CA SER A 530 21.58 -26.02 -61.87
C SER A 530 22.66 -26.40 -60.84
N ASP A 531 23.73 -27.05 -61.30
CA ASP A 531 24.90 -27.35 -60.47
C ASP A 531 25.78 -26.09 -60.19
N ASP A 532 25.42 -24.94 -60.77
CA ASP A 532 26.13 -23.64 -60.68
C ASP A 532 25.27 -22.53 -60.04
N ALA A 533 24.22 -22.92 -59.31
CA ALA A 533 23.35 -22.01 -58.54
C ALA A 533 24.16 -21.22 -57.49
N THR A 534 24.05 -19.89 -57.50
CA THR A 534 24.68 -19.01 -56.49
C THR A 534 23.71 -17.94 -56.00
N CYS A 535 23.81 -17.55 -54.73
CA CYS A 535 22.93 -16.54 -54.08
C CYS A 535 23.10 -15.08 -54.56
N ASP A 536 23.63 -14.86 -55.76
CA ASP A 536 23.87 -13.53 -56.35
C ASP A 536 23.82 -13.58 -57.90
N ASP A 537 23.16 -14.60 -58.49
CA ASP A 537 23.16 -14.80 -59.95
C ASP A 537 21.96 -14.17 -60.67
N GLY A 538 21.03 -13.57 -59.93
CA GLY A 538 19.90 -12.80 -60.45
C GLY A 538 18.79 -13.66 -61.03
N ILE A 539 18.78 -14.97 -60.74
CA ILE A 539 17.74 -15.90 -61.21
C ILE A 539 17.30 -16.85 -60.09
N GLN A 540 15.98 -16.95 -59.85
CA GLN A 540 15.45 -17.91 -58.88
C GLN A 540 15.75 -19.35 -59.32
N ASN A 541 16.53 -20.09 -58.53
CA ASN A 541 16.94 -21.45 -58.88
C ASN A 541 17.04 -22.38 -57.65
N CYS A 542 17.41 -23.64 -57.88
CA CYS A 542 17.57 -24.64 -56.81
C CYS A 542 18.93 -25.31 -56.86
N GLN A 543 19.58 -25.44 -55.70
CA GLN A 543 20.86 -26.13 -55.55
C GLN A 543 20.67 -27.58 -55.06
N LEU A 544 21.35 -28.52 -55.71
CA LEU A 544 21.38 -29.93 -55.31
C LEU A 544 22.36 -30.17 -54.16
N MET A 545 21.89 -30.69 -53.03
CA MET A 545 22.75 -31.13 -51.93
C MET A 545 23.20 -32.59 -52.09
N PHE A 546 24.34 -32.94 -51.46
CA PHE A 546 24.98 -34.26 -51.56
C PHE A 546 24.13 -35.43 -51.05
N ASP A 547 23.03 -35.16 -50.34
CA ASP A 547 22.05 -36.15 -49.84
C ASP A 547 20.83 -36.33 -50.76
N GLY A 548 20.80 -35.66 -51.92
CA GLY A 548 19.74 -35.79 -52.92
C GLY A 548 18.50 -34.92 -52.66
N LEU A 549 18.54 -34.02 -51.68
CA LEU A 549 17.54 -32.98 -51.49
C LEU A 549 17.93 -31.70 -52.26
N ALA A 550 16.97 -31.12 -52.98
CA ALA A 550 17.13 -29.82 -53.61
C ALA A 550 16.61 -28.75 -52.64
N LEU A 551 17.46 -27.78 -52.29
CA LEU A 551 17.03 -26.57 -51.59
C LEU A 551 16.86 -25.47 -52.64
N CYS A 552 15.66 -24.93 -52.71
CA CYS A 552 15.27 -23.92 -53.67
C CYS A 552 15.24 -22.55 -53.02
N GLU A 553 15.67 -21.53 -53.76
CA GLU A 553 15.46 -20.15 -53.38
C GLU A 553 13.96 -19.83 -53.31
N GLU A 554 13.55 -19.11 -52.26
CA GLU A 554 12.15 -18.71 -52.06
C GLU A 554 11.80 -17.49 -52.94
N ASP A 555 12.78 -16.66 -53.30
CA ASP A 555 12.69 -15.61 -54.33
C ASP A 555 14.08 -15.41 -54.99
N VAL A 556 14.21 -14.57 -56.01
CA VAL A 556 15.49 -14.34 -56.74
C VAL A 556 16.63 -14.01 -55.77
N ASP A 557 17.63 -14.90 -55.71
CA ASP A 557 18.83 -14.79 -54.85
C ASP A 557 18.56 -14.81 -53.33
N CYS A 558 17.42 -15.31 -52.84
CA CYS A 558 17.14 -15.42 -51.40
C CYS A 558 16.25 -16.61 -51.00
N GLY A 559 16.35 -17.02 -49.73
CA GLY A 559 15.62 -18.18 -49.19
C GLY A 559 16.25 -19.53 -49.55
N GLY A 560 15.84 -20.60 -48.87
CA GLY A 560 16.42 -21.94 -49.06
C GLY A 560 17.92 -22.02 -48.72
N PRO A 561 18.82 -22.28 -49.70
CA PRO A 561 20.27 -22.34 -49.46
C PRO A 561 20.93 -20.96 -49.26
N CYS A 562 20.20 -19.86 -49.49
CA CYS A 562 20.66 -18.47 -49.39
C CYS A 562 20.19 -17.77 -48.11
N GLU A 563 20.64 -16.53 -47.85
CA GLU A 563 20.10 -15.75 -46.72
C GLU A 563 18.58 -15.58 -46.88
N ALA A 564 17.86 -15.57 -45.76
CA ALA A 564 16.40 -15.49 -45.78
C ALA A 564 15.94 -14.26 -46.56
N CYS A 565 14.86 -14.39 -47.31
CA CYS A 565 14.37 -13.28 -48.12
C CYS A 565 14.06 -12.06 -47.24
N PRO A 566 14.46 -10.85 -47.67
CA PRO A 566 14.13 -9.62 -46.97
C PRO A 566 12.61 -9.49 -46.84
N THR A 567 12.13 -9.16 -45.65
CA THR A 567 10.69 -8.96 -45.40
C THR A 567 10.45 -7.67 -44.65
N CYS A 568 9.27 -7.09 -44.78
CA CYS A 568 8.82 -5.94 -43.99
C CYS A 568 8.65 -6.22 -42.48
N TYR A 569 9.29 -7.26 -41.94
CA TYR A 569 9.20 -7.74 -40.55
C TYR A 569 10.49 -8.46 -40.12
N ASP A 570 11.61 -8.26 -40.84
CA ASP A 570 12.86 -8.98 -40.61
C ASP A 570 13.81 -8.30 -39.60
N GLY A 571 13.45 -7.11 -39.12
CA GLY A 571 14.18 -6.34 -38.12
C GLY A 571 15.34 -5.53 -38.69
N ILE A 572 15.44 -5.38 -40.02
CA ILE A 572 16.59 -4.77 -40.70
C ILE A 572 16.11 -3.76 -41.76
N LEU A 573 16.66 -2.54 -41.76
CA LEU A 573 16.33 -1.49 -42.74
C LEU A 573 16.83 -1.85 -44.16
N ASN A 574 15.98 -2.47 -44.99
CA ASN A 574 16.32 -2.90 -46.36
C ASN A 574 15.18 -2.54 -47.37
N GLN A 575 15.23 -3.01 -48.62
CA GLN A 575 14.14 -2.88 -49.63
C GLN A 575 13.51 -1.47 -49.86
N ASN A 576 14.27 -0.38 -49.63
CA ASN A 576 13.81 1.03 -49.66
C ASN A 576 12.84 1.43 -48.52
N GLU A 577 12.86 0.71 -47.41
CA GLU A 577 12.17 1.07 -46.18
C GLU A 577 12.62 2.45 -45.65
N GLU A 578 11.67 3.19 -45.05
CA GLU A 578 11.92 4.49 -44.42
C GLU A 578 12.26 4.36 -42.91
N GLY A 579 11.86 3.26 -42.29
CA GLY A 579 12.21 2.82 -40.94
C GLY A 579 12.35 1.30 -40.89
N ILE A 580 13.00 0.74 -39.86
CA ILE A 580 13.18 -0.72 -39.75
C ILE A 580 11.80 -1.40 -39.87
N ASP A 581 11.62 -2.24 -40.89
CA ASP A 581 10.37 -2.95 -41.19
C ASP A 581 9.17 -2.06 -41.60
N CYS A 582 9.38 -0.82 -42.06
CA CYS A 582 8.29 0.06 -42.52
C CYS A 582 8.69 1.11 -43.57
N GLY A 583 7.72 1.53 -44.40
CA GLY A 583 7.92 2.50 -45.47
C GLY A 583 8.42 1.89 -46.79
N GLY A 584 8.48 2.70 -47.85
CA GLY A 584 8.82 2.20 -49.19
C GLY A 584 7.72 1.33 -49.80
N GLU A 585 8.05 0.06 -50.10
CA GLU A 585 7.07 -0.95 -50.56
C GLU A 585 6.33 -1.65 -49.41
N CYS A 586 6.74 -1.39 -48.15
CA CYS A 586 6.09 -1.86 -46.92
C CYS A 586 5.01 -0.88 -46.43
N ASP A 587 4.22 -1.29 -45.42
CA ASP A 587 3.22 -0.41 -44.80
C ASP A 587 3.89 0.85 -44.25
N ALA A 588 3.20 2.00 -44.38
CA ALA A 588 3.73 3.29 -43.96
C ALA A 588 4.13 3.26 -42.48
N CYS A 589 5.27 3.85 -42.15
CA CYS A 589 5.76 3.85 -40.77
C CYS A 589 4.73 4.48 -39.81
N PRO A 590 4.42 3.81 -38.68
CA PRO A 590 3.47 4.31 -37.69
C PRO A 590 3.93 5.65 -37.12
N THR A 591 3.00 6.57 -36.89
CA THR A 591 3.30 7.90 -36.37
C THR A 591 2.47 8.18 -35.13
N CYS A 592 3.03 8.91 -34.16
CA CYS A 592 2.38 9.24 -32.88
C CYS A 592 1.18 10.21 -32.97
N TYR A 593 0.55 10.36 -34.14
CA TYR A 593 -0.52 11.32 -34.40
C TYR A 593 -1.48 10.86 -35.52
N ASP A 594 -1.53 9.57 -35.84
CA ASP A 594 -2.33 9.02 -36.94
C ASP A 594 -3.75 8.57 -36.53
N GLY A 595 -4.07 8.65 -35.23
CA GLY A 595 -5.39 8.35 -34.69
C GLY A 595 -5.68 6.87 -34.53
N LEU A 596 -4.66 6.01 -34.65
CA LEU A 596 -4.76 4.55 -34.56
C LEU A 596 -3.74 4.05 -33.54
N GLN A 597 -4.14 3.14 -32.64
CA GLN A 597 -3.17 2.48 -31.75
C GLN A 597 -2.37 1.44 -32.53
N ASN A 598 -1.18 1.83 -33.02
CA ASN A 598 -0.30 0.97 -33.82
C ASN A 598 1.17 1.09 -33.34
N GLY A 599 2.07 0.26 -33.87
CA GLY A 599 3.48 0.25 -33.45
C GLY A 599 3.67 -0.11 -31.96
N ALA A 600 4.50 0.66 -31.25
CA ALA A 600 4.82 0.46 -29.83
C ALA A 600 3.89 1.22 -28.86
N GLU A 601 2.76 1.74 -29.35
CA GLU A 601 1.85 2.57 -28.58
C GLU A 601 1.05 1.78 -27.52
N GLU A 602 0.99 2.32 -26.30
CA GLU A 602 0.23 1.77 -25.17
C GLU A 602 -1.24 2.26 -25.15
N GLY A 603 -1.54 3.32 -25.90
CA GLY A 603 -2.89 3.84 -26.18
C GLY A 603 -2.91 4.56 -27.54
N VAL A 604 -4.08 4.99 -28.03
CA VAL A 604 -4.17 5.66 -29.35
C VAL A 604 -3.27 6.89 -29.37
N ASP A 605 -2.24 6.88 -30.24
CA ASP A 605 -1.24 7.95 -30.38
C ASP A 605 -0.37 8.22 -29.12
N CYS A 606 -0.26 7.27 -28.18
CA CYS A 606 0.52 7.44 -26.95
C CYS A 606 1.19 6.14 -26.45
N GLY A 607 2.31 6.27 -25.74
CA GLY A 607 3.08 5.13 -25.21
C GLY A 607 4.18 4.62 -26.14
N GLY A 608 5.09 3.81 -25.61
CA GLY A 608 6.29 3.35 -26.32
C GLY A 608 7.23 4.49 -26.72
N ALA A 609 7.45 4.65 -28.04
CA ALA A 609 8.27 5.74 -28.60
C ALA A 609 7.52 7.09 -28.68
N CYS A 610 6.22 7.09 -28.41
CA CYS A 610 5.35 8.28 -28.37
C CYS A 610 5.24 8.86 -26.96
N GLN A 611 4.61 10.03 -26.82
CA GLN A 611 4.40 10.63 -25.49
C GLN A 611 3.62 9.65 -24.60
N ALA A 612 4.04 9.50 -23.34
CA ALA A 612 3.41 8.59 -22.39
C ALA A 612 1.90 8.87 -22.27
N CYS A 613 1.10 7.80 -22.16
CA CYS A 613 -0.34 7.93 -22.09
C CYS A 613 -0.78 8.70 -20.82
N PRO A 614 -1.74 9.64 -20.93
CA PRO A 614 -2.35 10.34 -19.81
C PRO A 614 -2.78 9.39 -18.68
N THR A 615 -2.45 9.71 -17.42
CA THR A 615 -2.92 8.93 -16.27
C THR A 615 -3.56 9.81 -15.21
N CYS A 616 -4.53 9.28 -14.48
CA CYS A 616 -5.23 9.99 -13.39
C CYS A 616 -4.36 10.30 -12.15
N TYR A 617 -3.03 10.26 -12.25
CA TYR A 617 -2.09 10.47 -11.15
C TYR A 617 -0.75 11.07 -11.63
N ASP A 618 -0.69 11.64 -12.84
CA ASP A 618 0.55 12.16 -13.43
C ASP A 618 0.86 13.62 -13.06
N GLY A 619 -0.01 14.26 -12.26
CA GLY A 619 0.19 15.61 -11.76
C GLY A 619 -0.11 16.69 -12.80
N ILE A 620 -0.66 16.32 -13.95
CA ILE A 620 -0.92 17.21 -15.08
C ILE A 620 -2.38 17.05 -15.49
N ARG A 621 -3.08 18.16 -15.74
CA ARG A 621 -4.45 18.08 -16.25
C ARG A 621 -4.44 17.74 -17.75
N ASN A 622 -4.56 16.46 -18.09
CA ASN A 622 -4.58 15.97 -19.47
C ASN A 622 -5.78 15.01 -19.69
N GLY A 623 -5.92 14.43 -20.89
CA GLY A 623 -7.06 13.56 -21.21
C GLY A 623 -8.45 14.24 -21.06
N ASN A 624 -9.41 13.55 -20.43
CA ASN A 624 -10.78 14.03 -20.21
C ASN A 624 -11.02 14.64 -18.80
N GLU A 625 -9.94 15.05 -18.12
CA GLU A 625 -9.97 15.50 -16.73
C GLU A 625 -10.59 16.89 -16.49
N LEU A 626 -11.31 17.03 -15.37
CA LEU A 626 -11.94 18.28 -14.92
C LEU A 626 -11.07 19.10 -13.96
N GLY A 627 -10.12 18.46 -13.27
CA GLY A 627 -9.05 19.05 -12.46
C GLY A 627 -7.74 18.26 -12.67
N VAL A 628 -6.63 18.71 -12.10
CA VAL A 628 -5.37 17.93 -12.16
C VAL A 628 -5.63 16.57 -11.50
N ASP A 629 -5.48 15.48 -12.26
CA ASP A 629 -5.67 14.10 -11.81
C ASP A 629 -7.10 13.77 -11.31
N CYS A 630 -8.14 14.52 -11.71
CA CYS A 630 -9.52 14.25 -11.26
C CYS A 630 -10.62 14.65 -12.26
N GLY A 631 -11.75 13.94 -12.19
CA GLY A 631 -12.92 14.13 -13.06
C GLY A 631 -12.76 13.51 -14.46
N GLY A 632 -13.85 13.47 -15.24
CA GLY A 632 -13.89 12.70 -16.48
C GLY A 632 -14.05 11.21 -16.21
N GLU A 633 -13.13 10.39 -16.75
CA GLU A 633 -13.01 8.96 -16.42
C GLU A 633 -12.24 8.70 -15.11
N CYS A 634 -11.57 9.73 -14.56
CA CYS A 634 -10.90 9.68 -13.26
C CYS A 634 -11.88 9.91 -12.10
N SER A 635 -11.43 9.60 -10.88
CA SER A 635 -12.21 9.81 -9.64
C SER A 635 -12.80 11.23 -9.55
N SER A 636 -14.05 11.34 -9.10
CA SER A 636 -14.75 12.63 -8.96
C SER A 636 -13.96 13.62 -8.11
N CYS A 637 -13.72 14.83 -8.64
CA CYS A 637 -13.08 15.90 -7.88
C CYS A 637 -13.93 16.21 -6.64
N ILE A 638 -13.40 15.97 -5.44
CA ILE A 638 -14.10 16.25 -4.19
C ILE A 638 -14.23 17.77 -4.04
N GLU A 639 -15.46 18.28 -4.09
CA GLU A 639 -15.77 19.66 -3.70
C GLU A 639 -15.59 19.81 -2.18
N ALA A 640 -14.46 20.42 -1.78
CA ALA A 640 -14.31 20.94 -0.43
C ALA A 640 -15.19 22.20 -0.24
N LEU A 641 -16.41 22.00 0.26
CA LEU A 641 -17.13 23.00 1.07
C LEU A 641 -16.37 23.07 2.43
N ALA A 642 -16.01 24.18 3.08
CA ALA A 642 -16.43 25.59 3.14
C ALA A 642 -15.31 26.38 3.93
N PRO A 643 -15.30 27.74 4.17
CA PRO A 643 -16.45 28.63 4.33
C PRO A 643 -16.41 29.95 3.54
N GLU A 644 -17.59 30.36 3.07
CA GLU A 644 -17.89 31.73 2.67
C GLU A 644 -17.91 32.68 3.90
N ILE A 645 -16.77 33.26 4.31
CA ILE A 645 -16.77 34.45 5.20
C ILE A 645 -15.87 35.61 4.71
N ILE A 646 -15.17 35.50 3.57
CA ILE A 646 -14.28 36.59 3.10
C ILE A 646 -14.73 37.12 1.73
N LYS A 647 -15.96 37.63 1.65
CA LYS A 647 -16.39 38.51 0.54
C LYS A 647 -17.20 39.72 1.01
N LYS A 648 -16.90 40.30 2.18
CA LYS A 648 -17.26 41.69 2.50
C LYS A 648 -16.29 42.30 3.51
N LEU A 649 -15.05 42.61 3.11
CA LEU A 649 -14.29 43.67 3.79
C LEU A 649 -13.16 44.26 2.92
N PRO A 650 -13.48 45.17 1.97
CA PRO A 650 -12.49 46.15 1.53
C PRO A 650 -12.91 47.61 1.88
N TYR A 651 -13.94 47.82 2.70
CA TYR A 651 -14.41 49.17 3.06
C TYR A 651 -14.09 49.63 4.49
N PHE A 652 -13.58 48.75 5.37
CA PHE A 652 -13.28 49.13 6.76
C PHE A 652 -11.83 49.60 6.98
N ILE A 653 -10.89 49.17 6.13
CA ILE A 653 -9.46 49.52 6.24
C ILE A 653 -9.17 50.91 5.63
N LEU A 654 -9.98 51.36 4.67
CA LEU A 654 -9.86 52.71 4.10
C LEU A 654 -10.29 53.81 5.08
N LEU A 655 -11.10 53.49 6.11
CA LEU A 655 -11.57 54.44 7.12
C LEU A 655 -10.58 54.64 8.27
N ILE A 656 -9.72 53.64 8.56
CA ILE A 656 -8.73 53.71 9.66
C ILE A 656 -7.45 54.43 9.21
N ILE A 657 -7.10 54.36 7.92
CA ILE A 657 -5.90 55.01 7.37
C ILE A 657 -6.08 56.55 7.26
N LEU A 658 -7.30 57.07 7.31
CA LEU A 658 -7.56 58.53 7.34
C LEU A 658 -7.65 59.13 8.76
N LEU A 659 -7.65 58.33 9.83
CA LEU A 659 -7.93 58.83 11.19
C LEU A 659 -6.77 58.78 12.18
N THR A 660 -5.65 58.13 11.91
CA THR A 660 -4.51 58.14 12.85
C THR A 660 -3.18 58.37 12.13
N GLY A 661 -2.81 59.64 11.96
CA GLY A 661 -1.44 60.02 11.63
C GLY A 661 -0.50 59.53 12.73
N GLY A 662 0.48 58.69 12.38
CA GLY A 662 1.38 58.09 13.36
C GLY A 662 2.58 57.40 12.71
N TYR A 663 3.68 58.14 12.65
CA TYR A 663 4.97 57.81 12.05
C TYR A 663 5.74 56.80 12.90
N PHE A 664 5.71 55.49 12.61
CA PHE A 664 6.73 54.55 13.11
C PHE A 664 6.85 53.31 12.20
N GLY A 665 8.05 53.05 11.66
CA GLY A 665 8.44 51.70 11.21
C GLY A 665 8.88 51.47 9.76
N VAL A 666 9.38 52.46 9.02
CA VAL A 666 9.79 52.30 7.59
C VAL A 666 11.01 51.36 7.38
N LYS A 667 11.68 50.85 8.42
CA LYS A 667 12.81 49.90 8.25
C LYS A 667 12.44 48.41 8.22
N ARG A 668 11.25 48.00 8.70
CA ARG A 668 10.88 46.55 8.75
C ARG A 668 10.13 46.05 7.52
N VAL A 669 9.49 46.95 6.76
CA VAL A 669 8.72 46.58 5.56
C VAL A 669 9.63 46.34 4.35
N LYS A 670 10.71 47.11 4.18
CA LYS A 670 11.66 46.89 3.07
C LYS A 670 12.34 45.52 3.10
N LYS A 671 12.67 45.00 4.29
CA LYS A 671 13.35 43.70 4.45
C LYS A 671 12.44 42.49 4.24
N LYS A 672 11.11 42.67 4.27
CA LYS A 672 10.12 41.62 3.99
C LYS A 672 9.78 41.58 2.49
N MET A 673 9.64 42.73 1.85
CA MET A 673 9.41 42.83 0.41
C MET A 673 10.58 42.27 -0.42
N GLU A 674 11.83 42.52 0.00
CA GLU A 674 13.03 41.99 -0.69
C GLU A 674 13.19 40.46 -0.55
N LYS A 675 12.45 39.82 0.37
CA LYS A 675 12.57 38.38 0.68
C LYS A 675 11.55 37.51 -0.05
N ASP A 676 10.41 38.09 -0.42
CA ASP A 676 9.38 37.41 -1.23
C ASP A 676 9.75 37.46 -2.73
N GLU A 677 10.43 38.52 -3.18
CA GLU A 677 10.96 38.65 -4.55
C GLU A 677 12.09 37.63 -4.86
N ILE A 678 12.90 37.27 -3.85
CA ILE A 678 13.95 36.24 -3.99
C ILE A 678 13.36 34.84 -4.19
N GLU A 679 12.25 34.53 -3.52
CA GLU A 679 11.58 33.22 -3.66
C GLU A 679 10.89 33.10 -5.01
N GLU A 680 10.24 34.16 -5.49
CA GLU A 680 9.60 34.21 -6.81
C GLU A 680 10.63 34.06 -7.95
N GLN A 681 11.81 34.67 -7.82
CA GLN A 681 12.91 34.50 -8.78
C GLN A 681 13.47 33.07 -8.76
N LEU A 682 13.58 32.44 -7.59
CA LEU A 682 14.04 31.06 -7.48
C LEU A 682 13.04 30.10 -8.15
N VAL A 683 11.75 30.27 -7.89
CA VAL A 683 10.69 29.44 -8.49
C VAL A 683 10.71 29.55 -10.01
N ASN A 684 10.82 30.77 -10.56
CA ASN A 684 10.89 30.98 -12.01
C ASN A 684 12.09 30.29 -12.69
N ILE A 685 13.24 30.19 -12.01
CA ILE A 685 14.42 29.48 -12.56
C ILE A 685 14.19 27.96 -12.49
N LEU A 686 13.64 27.47 -11.38
CA LEU A 686 13.36 26.06 -11.19
C LEU A 686 12.22 25.54 -12.10
N GLU A 687 11.25 26.37 -12.48
CA GLU A 687 10.15 26.01 -13.38
C GLU A 687 10.53 26.04 -14.87
N LYS A 688 11.53 26.84 -15.27
CA LYS A 688 11.96 26.97 -16.67
C LYS A 688 12.97 25.91 -17.14
N SER A 689 13.59 25.17 -16.22
CA SER A 689 14.81 24.40 -16.50
C SER A 689 14.61 22.94 -16.98
N PHE A 690 13.38 22.53 -17.31
CA PHE A 690 13.09 21.17 -17.77
C PHE A 690 12.73 21.10 -19.27
N ILE A 691 13.71 21.33 -20.16
CA ILE A 691 13.58 21.10 -21.63
C ILE A 691 14.91 20.52 -22.20
N THR A 692 14.78 19.61 -23.17
CA THR A 692 15.67 18.59 -23.80
C THR A 692 17.00 19.06 -24.48
N PRO A 693 17.92 18.15 -24.91
CA PRO A 693 19.38 18.39 -24.88
C PRO A 693 20.06 18.92 -26.17
N GLY A 694 21.01 19.86 -26.01
CA GLY A 694 21.95 20.33 -27.03
C GLY A 694 23.25 20.94 -26.44
N ARG A 695 24.38 20.85 -27.16
CA ARG A 695 25.74 21.17 -26.65
C ARG A 695 25.95 22.63 -26.21
N GLU A 696 25.21 23.58 -26.80
CA GLU A 696 25.27 25.01 -26.45
C GLU A 696 24.43 25.36 -25.20
N GLU A 697 23.46 24.51 -24.84
CA GLU A 697 22.53 24.70 -23.72
C GLU A 697 23.06 24.18 -22.38
N VAL A 698 23.95 23.17 -22.38
CA VAL A 698 24.58 22.66 -21.14
C VAL A 698 25.33 23.76 -20.38
N ARG A 699 26.00 24.68 -21.10
CA ARG A 699 26.69 25.83 -20.49
C ARG A 699 25.71 26.82 -19.84
N ASN A 700 24.53 27.03 -20.45
CA ASN A 700 23.51 27.93 -19.92
C ASN A 700 22.81 27.34 -18.69
N ASN A 701 22.50 26.03 -18.71
CA ASN A 701 21.89 25.33 -17.57
C ASN A 701 22.78 25.35 -16.33
N ARG A 702 24.11 25.25 -16.52
CA ARG A 702 25.09 25.41 -15.43
C ARG A 702 25.09 26.81 -14.82
N GLU A 703 25.00 27.86 -15.65
CA GLU A 703 24.92 29.24 -15.16
C GLU A 703 23.61 29.53 -14.42
N GLU A 704 22.49 28.95 -14.87
CA GLU A 704 21.20 29.07 -14.18
C GLU A 704 21.16 28.30 -12.87
N TYR A 705 21.76 27.10 -12.81
CA TYR A 705 21.92 26.35 -11.57
C TYR A 705 22.73 27.12 -10.52
N ILE A 706 23.84 27.76 -10.90
CA ILE A 706 24.65 28.57 -9.99
C ILE A 706 23.83 29.75 -9.45
N LYS A 707 23.04 30.42 -10.30
CA LYS A 707 22.14 31.51 -9.88
C LYS A 707 21.04 31.01 -8.93
N ALA A 708 20.44 29.86 -9.20
CA ALA A 708 19.46 29.24 -8.32
C ALA A 708 20.06 28.89 -6.96
N LEU A 709 21.28 28.35 -6.92
CA LEU A 709 21.99 28.02 -5.68
C LEU A 709 22.32 29.28 -4.84
N GLU A 710 22.71 30.39 -5.48
CA GLU A 710 22.93 31.67 -4.80
C GLU A 710 21.64 32.24 -4.20
N LEU A 711 20.52 32.18 -4.94
CA LEU A 711 19.21 32.63 -4.45
C LEU A 711 18.70 31.74 -3.30
N TYR A 712 18.85 30.42 -3.43
CA TYR A 712 18.51 29.44 -2.41
C TYR A 712 19.26 29.70 -1.09
N ASN A 713 20.56 29.99 -1.16
CA ASN A 713 21.39 30.27 0.01
C ASN A 713 21.02 31.59 0.73
N ARG A 714 20.22 32.47 0.09
CA ARG A 714 19.70 33.72 0.67
C ARG A 714 18.33 33.57 1.34
N LEU A 715 17.67 32.41 1.19
CA LEU A 715 16.39 32.10 1.84
C LEU A 715 16.55 31.82 3.34
N SER A 716 15.44 31.89 4.11
CA SER A 716 15.43 31.37 5.48
C SER A 716 15.53 29.83 5.48
N LYS A 717 16.13 29.26 6.53
CA LYS A 717 16.27 27.80 6.72
C LYS A 717 14.97 27.01 6.49
N GLU A 718 13.84 27.54 6.93
CA GLU A 718 12.51 26.94 6.73
C GLU A 718 12.09 26.86 5.26
N LYS A 719 12.39 27.90 4.46
CA LYS A 719 12.13 27.91 3.01
C LYS A 719 13.17 27.09 2.24
N GLN A 720 14.42 27.05 2.71
CA GLN A 720 15.46 26.18 2.14
C GLN A 720 15.05 24.71 2.19
N HIS A 721 14.41 24.26 3.28
CA HIS A 721 13.91 22.89 3.38
C HIS A 721 12.90 22.57 2.27
N LYS A 722 11.97 23.51 2.00
CA LYS A 722 10.94 23.37 0.95
C LYS A 722 11.51 23.17 -0.46
N TYR A 723 12.64 23.81 -0.80
CA TYR A 723 13.21 23.79 -2.16
C TYR A 723 14.45 22.89 -2.29
N TYR A 724 14.87 22.21 -1.22
CA TYR A 724 16.08 21.41 -1.20
C TYR A 724 16.02 20.24 -2.21
N GLU A 725 14.92 19.50 -2.23
CA GLU A 725 14.75 18.35 -3.14
C GLU A 725 14.74 18.79 -4.60
N THR A 726 14.04 19.87 -4.93
CA THR A 726 13.98 20.42 -6.29
C THR A 726 15.35 20.90 -6.76
N LEU A 727 16.11 21.60 -5.91
CA LEU A 727 17.46 22.06 -6.25
C LEU A 727 18.45 20.88 -6.35
N SER A 728 18.27 19.83 -5.55
CA SER A 728 19.07 18.61 -5.62
C SER A 728 18.81 17.83 -6.91
N LYS A 729 17.56 17.77 -7.38
CA LYS A 729 17.22 17.19 -8.68
C LYS A 729 17.85 17.99 -9.82
N PHE A 730 17.73 19.31 -9.80
CA PHE A 730 18.35 20.18 -10.81
C PHE A 730 19.89 20.03 -10.85
N HIS A 731 20.53 19.86 -9.69
CA HIS A 731 21.98 19.57 -9.61
C HIS A 731 22.34 18.23 -10.28
N SER A 732 21.57 17.18 -9.99
CA SER A 732 21.80 15.85 -10.55
C SER A 732 21.66 15.85 -12.07
N GLU A 733 20.68 16.56 -12.61
CA GLU A 733 20.46 16.67 -14.05
C GLU A 733 21.56 17.46 -14.76
N VAL A 734 21.99 18.60 -14.21
CA VAL A 734 23.12 19.36 -14.78
C VAL A 734 24.40 18.53 -14.75
N THR A 735 24.64 17.77 -13.67
CA THR A 735 25.82 16.90 -13.55
C THR A 735 25.76 15.72 -14.52
N TYR A 736 24.56 15.16 -14.75
CA TYR A 736 24.35 14.11 -15.74
C TYR A 736 24.65 14.62 -17.16
N LEU A 737 24.09 15.76 -17.54
CA LEU A 737 24.30 16.38 -18.86
C LEU A 737 25.76 16.83 -19.09
N GLU A 738 26.47 17.27 -18.04
CA GLU A 738 27.92 17.58 -18.13
C GLU A 738 28.79 16.33 -18.38
N ASN A 739 28.34 15.15 -17.93
CA ASN A 739 29.07 13.89 -18.13
C ASN A 739 28.75 13.22 -19.48
N GLU A 740 27.63 13.58 -20.12
CA GLU A 740 27.15 13.01 -21.38
C GLU A 740 27.72 13.73 -22.64
N VAL A 741 28.22 14.97 -22.50
CA VAL A 741 28.78 15.85 -23.57
C VAL A 741 30.30 15.79 -23.70
#